data_AF-A0A660R8J8-F1
#
_entry.id   AF-A0A660R8J8-F1
#
_cell.length_a   1.000
_cell.length_b   1.000
_cell.length_c   1.000
_cell.angle_alpha   90.00
_cell.angle_beta   90.00
_cell.angle_gamma   90.00
#
_symmetry.space_group_name_H-M   'P 1'
#
loop_
_entity.id
_entity.type
_entity.pdbx_description
1 polymer ?
#
loop_
_entity_poly.entity_id
_entity_poly.type
_entity_poly.pdbx_seq_one_letter_code
_entity_poly.pdbx_strand_id
1 'polypeptide(L)'
;MKKLLTLIFSFITLIILFSSCGGVLNNPPSVPNLLFPMNNLTAVPLNLTFRWTESEDPEGKAVTYDLYVGENEDNLQKIAENLDTTSYSTNLAEEGKKYCWKVVAKDEDGAQSESATACFITWSPDFMSIYVVEYNSGPAVEGATVTISDGVNEFIALTNDKGVVQFDPDDFGDAVNVVVSKNEYSISRVSGLKPENSKTYEIIMKKANLNSDPGSQEFPEVNVEFMDMAGNPLDITQPIGDDFKVRITVDSTNQVHIIYAALGKVPGAGFFGDRCYVPDATVATCDISIKGFSGETDFHVVVYDYNDNRVDKVFYLNILGQQADEVKIFQPMKWSTIGDYVNLEAVTRNDGVEFYVNDPILESKNYKLLKKMGKMKPLAAPENCNLWVNVWWIDYNTAVDEGLIDPASYDMPDGYNIYRSFDGIKYEKIGFVKQDAINPTTEFIDKSALLEPGKKVWYKVSSVYGDLESTPVDLGSVVPLDTFDVILVNPKDGDTNVSRNPVFKWRPNKSLESPEGTVTYRYAIWLYNLVQSNEHIFPADPDTWYPFIFASEEPITMSATFTGNATETTLGYIWLVLNPDYMFMYNYFFDKLEPNKTYEWGMDLAYARVWDDSDNSLAVSIAVDYGYGVDPFGNPASLFADFTTGSE
;
A
#
# COMPACT_ATOMS: atom_id res chain seq x y z
N MET A 1 -31.14 -88.47 -28.69
CA MET A 1 -30.56 -87.21 -28.20
C MET A 1 -30.36 -86.21 -29.36
N LYS A 2 -31.43 -85.55 -29.85
CA LYS A 2 -31.35 -84.56 -30.97
C LYS A 2 -32.37 -83.39 -30.89
N LYS A 3 -33.07 -83.22 -29.77
CA LYS A 3 -34.02 -82.10 -29.54
C LYS A 3 -33.71 -81.24 -28.30
N LEU A 4 -32.70 -81.59 -27.50
CA LEU A 4 -32.32 -80.83 -26.29
C LEU A 4 -31.19 -79.82 -26.54
N LEU A 5 -30.32 -80.07 -27.53
CA LEU A 5 -29.17 -79.20 -27.83
C LEU A 5 -29.56 -77.93 -28.60
N THR A 6 -30.56 -78.02 -29.48
CA THR A 6 -31.02 -76.90 -30.32
C THR A 6 -31.72 -75.81 -29.52
N LEU A 7 -32.31 -76.14 -28.38
CA LEU A 7 -33.03 -75.17 -27.54
C LEU A 7 -32.07 -74.27 -26.75
N ILE A 8 -30.91 -74.79 -26.34
CA ILE A 8 -29.91 -74.05 -25.56
C ILE A 8 -29.24 -72.99 -26.43
N PHE A 9 -28.84 -73.32 -27.66
CA PHE A 9 -28.25 -72.35 -28.59
C PHE A 9 -29.24 -71.22 -28.95
N SER A 10 -30.53 -71.53 -29.10
CA SER A 10 -31.58 -70.54 -29.39
C SER A 10 -31.94 -69.63 -28.20
N PHE A 11 -31.56 -69.98 -26.97
CA PHE A 11 -31.78 -69.14 -25.79
C PHE A 11 -30.56 -68.25 -25.53
N ILE A 12 -29.35 -68.75 -25.76
CA ILE A 12 -28.11 -67.97 -25.60
C ILE A 12 -28.00 -66.86 -26.66
N THR A 13 -28.45 -67.08 -27.89
CA THR A 13 -28.50 -66.00 -28.91
C THR A 13 -29.65 -64.99 -28.70
N LEU A 14 -30.65 -65.29 -27.85
CA LEU A 14 -31.72 -64.35 -27.52
C LEU A 14 -31.37 -63.47 -26.31
N ILE A 15 -30.53 -63.98 -25.40
CA ILE A 15 -30.00 -63.21 -24.25
C ILE A 15 -28.97 -62.16 -24.72
N ILE A 16 -28.27 -62.39 -25.84
CA ILE A 16 -27.33 -61.42 -26.45
C ILE A 16 -28.05 -60.28 -27.21
N LEU A 17 -29.40 -60.28 -27.27
CA LEU A 17 -30.21 -59.23 -27.91
C LEU A 17 -30.98 -58.32 -26.93
N PHE A 18 -30.71 -58.41 -25.61
CA PHE A 18 -31.25 -57.49 -24.60
C PHE A 18 -30.12 -56.80 -23.80
N SER A 19 -29.17 -56.19 -24.51
CA SER A 19 -28.12 -55.33 -23.93
C SER A 19 -27.79 -54.14 -24.83
N SER A 20 -28.85 -53.43 -25.28
CA SER A 20 -28.74 -52.22 -26.11
C SER A 20 -29.97 -51.32 -25.96
N CYS A 21 -30.34 -51.01 -24.71
CA CYS A 21 -31.28 -49.92 -24.39
C CYS A 21 -31.11 -49.40 -22.94
N GLY A 22 -29.89 -49.49 -22.39
CA GLY A 22 -29.49 -48.52 -21.38
C GLY A 22 -29.16 -47.25 -22.14
N GLY A 23 -30.01 -46.22 -22.03
CA GLY A 23 -29.62 -44.88 -22.46
C GLY A 23 -28.41 -44.46 -21.64
N VAL A 24 -27.42 -43.84 -22.27
CA VAL A 24 -26.33 -43.20 -21.52
C VAL A 24 -26.99 -42.14 -20.66
N LEU A 25 -26.81 -42.21 -19.34
CA LEU A 25 -27.34 -41.20 -18.43
C LEU A 25 -26.57 -39.92 -18.72
N ASN A 26 -27.25 -38.86 -19.15
CA ASN A 26 -26.65 -37.55 -19.27
C ASN A 26 -26.59 -36.91 -17.88
N ASN A 27 -25.40 -36.71 -17.35
CA ASN A 27 -25.17 -36.03 -16.09
C ASN A 27 -24.86 -34.55 -16.36
N PRO A 28 -25.40 -33.60 -15.58
CA PRO A 28 -25.10 -32.19 -15.81
C PRO A 28 -23.62 -31.88 -15.57
N PRO A 29 -23.03 -30.89 -16.27
CA PRO A 29 -21.69 -30.40 -15.99
C PRO A 29 -21.51 -29.92 -14.54
N SER A 30 -20.28 -29.93 -14.03
CA SER A 30 -19.98 -29.44 -12.68
C SER A 30 -20.39 -27.96 -12.51
N VAL A 31 -20.84 -27.59 -11.30
CA VAL A 31 -21.35 -26.24 -11.02
C VAL A 31 -20.24 -25.19 -11.19
N PRO A 32 -20.43 -24.15 -12.04
CA PRO A 32 -19.45 -23.08 -12.18
C PRO A 32 -19.45 -22.19 -10.93
N ASN A 33 -18.27 -21.93 -10.38
CA ASN A 33 -18.08 -21.00 -9.26
C ASN A 33 -17.87 -19.59 -9.81
N LEU A 34 -18.53 -18.59 -9.21
CA LEU A 34 -18.42 -17.20 -9.61
C LEU A 34 -17.16 -16.57 -9.02
N LEU A 35 -16.31 -15.97 -9.86
CA LEU A 35 -15.01 -15.41 -9.49
C LEU A 35 -15.03 -13.88 -9.43
N PHE A 36 -15.71 -13.21 -10.35
CA PHE A 36 -15.85 -11.75 -10.35
C PHE A 36 -17.10 -11.29 -11.12
N PRO A 37 -17.88 -10.32 -10.61
CA PRO A 37 -17.83 -9.75 -9.25
C PRO A 37 -18.21 -10.79 -8.19
N MET A 38 -17.50 -10.81 -7.07
CA MET A 38 -17.82 -11.67 -5.92
C MET A 38 -19.14 -11.24 -5.26
N ASN A 39 -19.74 -12.14 -4.46
CA ASN A 39 -20.94 -11.80 -3.70
C ASN A 39 -20.63 -10.78 -2.58
N ASN A 40 -21.54 -9.83 -2.38
CA ASN A 40 -21.40 -8.67 -1.49
C ASN A 40 -20.18 -7.78 -1.81
N LEU A 41 -19.70 -7.77 -3.06
CA LEU A 41 -18.67 -6.84 -3.51
C LEU A 41 -19.28 -5.46 -3.77
N THR A 42 -18.51 -4.40 -3.52
CA THR A 42 -18.93 -3.00 -3.72
C THR A 42 -17.88 -2.23 -4.54
N ALA A 43 -18.15 -0.97 -4.86
CA ALA A 43 -17.29 -0.13 -5.70
C ALA A 43 -16.96 -0.77 -7.08
N VAL A 44 -17.86 -1.59 -7.61
CA VAL A 44 -17.63 -2.32 -8.88
C VAL A 44 -17.77 -1.35 -10.06
N PRO A 45 -16.80 -1.28 -10.99
CA PRO A 45 -16.89 -0.37 -12.14
C PRO A 45 -18.04 -0.77 -13.07
N LEU A 46 -18.66 0.21 -13.74
CA LEU A 46 -19.72 -0.06 -14.73
C LEU A 46 -19.21 -0.94 -15.88
N ASN A 47 -17.98 -0.70 -16.34
CA ASN A 47 -17.31 -1.49 -17.37
C ASN A 47 -16.56 -2.66 -16.73
N LEU A 48 -17.16 -3.85 -16.72
CA LEU A 48 -16.66 -5.01 -15.99
C LEU A 48 -16.60 -6.27 -16.86
N THR A 49 -15.82 -7.25 -16.43
CA THR A 49 -15.76 -8.58 -17.05
C THR A 49 -16.16 -9.63 -16.03
N PHE A 50 -17.34 -10.22 -16.23
CA PHE A 50 -17.78 -11.37 -15.45
C PHE A 50 -16.83 -12.54 -15.67
N ARG A 51 -16.50 -13.28 -14.62
CA ARG A 51 -15.57 -14.42 -14.63
C ARG A 51 -16.07 -15.56 -13.75
N TRP A 52 -16.00 -16.79 -14.23
CA TRP A 52 -16.37 -18.00 -13.49
C TRP A 52 -15.33 -19.12 -13.70
N THR A 53 -15.41 -20.21 -12.94
CA THR A 53 -14.59 -21.41 -13.18
C THR A 53 -15.10 -22.19 -14.38
N GLU A 54 -14.19 -22.90 -15.05
CA GLU A 54 -14.57 -23.92 -16.04
C GLU A 54 -15.37 -25.05 -15.37
N SER A 55 -16.32 -25.61 -16.12
CA SER A 55 -17.19 -26.72 -15.72
C SER A 55 -16.80 -27.98 -16.48
N GLU A 56 -16.68 -29.10 -15.77
CA GLU A 56 -16.35 -30.41 -16.34
C GLU A 56 -17.63 -31.22 -16.58
N ASP A 57 -17.80 -31.74 -17.79
CA ASP A 57 -18.87 -32.69 -18.14
C ASP A 57 -18.46 -34.13 -17.77
N PRO A 58 -19.25 -34.89 -16.98
CA PRO A 58 -18.89 -36.26 -16.57
C PRO A 58 -18.76 -37.26 -17.71
N GLU A 59 -19.39 -37.00 -18.87
CA GLU A 59 -19.29 -37.80 -20.08
C GLU A 59 -18.21 -37.28 -21.06
N GLY A 60 -17.52 -36.18 -20.74
CA GLY A 60 -16.43 -35.58 -21.52
C GLY A 60 -16.87 -34.71 -22.70
N LYS A 61 -18.09 -34.17 -22.68
CA LYS A 61 -18.66 -33.31 -23.73
C LYS A 61 -18.15 -31.86 -23.64
N ALA A 62 -18.38 -31.09 -24.70
CA ALA A 62 -18.20 -29.65 -24.66
C ALA A 62 -19.26 -29.00 -23.75
N VAL A 63 -18.83 -28.05 -22.92
CA VAL A 63 -19.70 -27.28 -22.04
C VAL A 63 -19.79 -25.84 -22.55
N THR A 64 -21.00 -25.26 -22.51
CA THR A 64 -21.24 -23.85 -22.84
C THR A 64 -22.01 -23.14 -21.74
N TYR A 65 -21.92 -21.81 -21.67
CA TYR A 65 -22.46 -21.02 -20.57
C TYR A 65 -23.50 -19.99 -21.03
N ASP A 66 -24.57 -19.86 -20.25
CA ASP A 66 -25.48 -18.69 -20.29
C ASP A 66 -25.24 -17.80 -19.06
N LEU A 67 -25.22 -16.48 -19.29
CA LEU A 67 -24.99 -15.47 -18.26
C LEU A 67 -26.28 -14.69 -18.02
N TYR A 68 -26.70 -14.64 -16.75
CA TYR A 68 -27.92 -13.96 -16.29
C TYR A 68 -27.56 -12.83 -15.32
N VAL A 69 -28.14 -11.63 -15.52
CA VAL A 69 -27.93 -10.43 -14.70
C VAL A 69 -29.26 -9.70 -14.50
N GLY A 70 -29.49 -9.14 -13.31
CA GLY A 70 -30.67 -8.34 -12.99
C GLY A 70 -30.45 -7.44 -11.78
N GLU A 71 -31.46 -6.67 -11.39
CA GLU A 71 -31.40 -5.74 -10.25
C GLU A 71 -31.77 -6.41 -8.90
N ASN A 72 -32.29 -7.64 -8.96
CA ASN A 72 -32.61 -8.49 -7.83
C ASN A 72 -32.54 -9.97 -8.23
N GLU A 73 -32.49 -10.84 -7.23
CA GLU A 73 -32.26 -12.28 -7.38
C GLU A 73 -33.45 -13.00 -8.06
N ASP A 74 -34.67 -12.48 -7.90
CA ASP A 74 -35.91 -13.03 -8.47
C ASP A 74 -36.11 -12.72 -9.96
N ASN A 75 -35.42 -11.72 -10.53
CA ASN A 75 -35.64 -11.20 -11.89
C ASN A 75 -34.34 -11.03 -12.69
N LEU A 76 -33.53 -12.09 -12.74
CA LEU A 76 -32.32 -12.13 -13.58
C LEU A 76 -32.68 -12.32 -15.06
N GLN A 77 -32.24 -11.40 -15.91
CA GLN A 77 -32.41 -11.46 -17.36
C GLN A 77 -31.17 -12.09 -18.03
N LYS A 78 -31.37 -12.92 -19.05
CA LYS A 78 -30.23 -13.50 -19.78
C LYS A 78 -29.59 -12.44 -20.68
N ILE A 79 -28.29 -12.17 -20.50
CA ILE A 79 -27.55 -11.16 -21.28
C ILE A 79 -26.56 -11.76 -22.29
N ALA A 80 -26.19 -13.04 -22.12
CA ALA A 80 -25.39 -13.79 -23.09
C ALA A 80 -25.76 -15.29 -23.04
N GLU A 81 -25.57 -16.01 -24.16
CA GLU A 81 -25.89 -17.43 -24.26
C GLU A 81 -24.89 -18.23 -25.09
N ASN A 82 -24.74 -19.51 -24.74
CA ASN A 82 -23.90 -20.50 -25.40
C ASN A 82 -22.43 -20.05 -25.56
N LEU A 83 -21.88 -19.37 -24.54
CA LEU A 83 -20.49 -18.94 -24.50
C LEU A 83 -19.56 -20.16 -24.38
N ASP A 84 -18.47 -20.16 -25.15
CA ASP A 84 -17.35 -21.11 -25.06
C ASP A 84 -16.20 -20.60 -24.16
N THR A 85 -16.35 -19.40 -23.58
CA THR A 85 -15.41 -18.78 -22.65
C THR A 85 -15.93 -18.78 -21.22
N THR A 86 -15.01 -18.80 -20.25
CA THR A 86 -15.29 -18.63 -18.80
C THR A 86 -15.34 -17.16 -18.35
N SER A 87 -15.55 -16.24 -19.29
CA SER A 87 -15.68 -14.81 -19.02
C SER A 87 -16.49 -14.06 -20.08
N TYR A 88 -17.07 -12.92 -19.69
CA TYR A 88 -17.87 -12.04 -20.54
C TYR A 88 -17.78 -10.57 -20.11
N SER A 89 -17.39 -9.67 -21.02
CA SER A 89 -17.28 -8.23 -20.77
C SER A 89 -18.56 -7.48 -21.10
N THR A 90 -18.99 -6.57 -20.23
CA THR A 90 -20.18 -5.71 -20.46
C THR A 90 -20.04 -4.35 -19.77
N ASN A 91 -20.97 -3.44 -20.09
CA ASN A 91 -21.16 -2.18 -19.38
C ASN A 91 -22.53 -2.19 -18.68
N LEU A 92 -22.56 -1.83 -17.40
CA LEU A 92 -23.78 -1.55 -16.63
C LEU A 92 -24.23 -0.09 -16.84
N ALA A 93 -25.46 0.21 -16.45
CA ALA A 93 -26.13 1.46 -16.81
C ALA A 93 -26.18 2.52 -15.69
N GLU A 94 -26.09 2.12 -14.42
CA GLU A 94 -26.35 2.98 -13.26
C GLU A 94 -25.26 2.79 -12.18
N GLU A 95 -24.80 3.91 -11.64
CA GLU A 95 -23.86 4.01 -10.51
C GLU A 95 -24.59 3.79 -9.17
N GLY A 96 -23.87 3.36 -8.13
CA GLY A 96 -24.41 3.10 -6.78
C GLY A 96 -25.46 1.99 -6.68
N LYS A 97 -25.70 1.21 -7.74
CA LYS A 97 -26.86 0.32 -7.86
C LYS A 97 -26.52 -1.13 -7.57
N LYS A 98 -27.39 -1.82 -6.84
CA LYS A 98 -27.30 -3.28 -6.63
C LYS A 98 -27.64 -4.01 -7.93
N TYR A 99 -26.76 -4.91 -8.35
CA TYR A 99 -27.01 -5.91 -9.38
C TYR A 99 -26.77 -7.32 -8.81
N CYS A 100 -27.44 -8.31 -9.37
CA CYS A 100 -27.30 -9.72 -9.06
C CYS A 100 -27.07 -10.51 -10.34
N TRP A 101 -26.33 -11.62 -10.26
CA TRP A 101 -25.95 -12.43 -11.42
C TRP A 101 -25.76 -13.91 -11.11
N LYS A 102 -25.94 -14.76 -12.12
CA LYS A 102 -25.62 -16.20 -12.07
C LYS A 102 -25.18 -16.72 -13.45
N VAL A 103 -24.52 -17.87 -13.45
CA VAL A 103 -24.10 -18.60 -14.65
C VAL A 103 -24.79 -19.96 -14.72
N VAL A 104 -25.22 -20.36 -15.90
CA VAL A 104 -25.77 -21.70 -16.17
C VAL A 104 -24.86 -22.42 -17.16
N ALA A 105 -24.20 -23.48 -16.71
CA ALA A 105 -23.38 -24.37 -17.54
C ALA A 105 -24.27 -25.46 -18.17
N LYS A 106 -23.97 -25.85 -19.42
CA LYS A 106 -24.76 -26.83 -20.19
C LYS A 106 -23.90 -27.71 -21.08
N ASP A 107 -24.27 -28.98 -21.20
CA ASP A 107 -23.71 -29.89 -22.22
C ASP A 107 -24.50 -29.85 -23.56
N GLU A 108 -23.97 -30.52 -24.59
CA GLU A 108 -24.56 -30.58 -25.95
C GLU A 108 -25.91 -31.35 -26.03
N ASP A 109 -26.19 -32.29 -25.11
CA ASP A 109 -27.46 -33.02 -25.00
C ASP A 109 -28.49 -32.27 -24.11
N GLY A 110 -28.06 -31.21 -23.43
CA GLY A 110 -28.91 -30.22 -22.77
C GLY A 110 -29.20 -30.43 -21.28
N ALA A 111 -28.42 -31.25 -20.55
CA ALA A 111 -28.42 -31.16 -19.09
C ALA A 111 -27.58 -29.95 -18.63
N GLN A 112 -27.89 -29.45 -17.43
CA GLN A 112 -27.48 -28.11 -17.00
C GLN A 112 -27.22 -28.08 -15.50
N SER A 113 -26.30 -27.22 -15.08
CA SER A 113 -26.08 -26.84 -13.68
C SER A 113 -26.03 -25.32 -13.55
N GLU A 114 -26.53 -24.80 -12.43
CA GLU A 114 -26.55 -23.37 -12.15
C GLU A 114 -25.60 -23.04 -11.01
N SER A 115 -24.89 -21.91 -11.11
CA SER A 115 -24.17 -21.32 -9.97
C SER A 115 -25.15 -20.86 -8.88
N ALA A 116 -24.63 -20.62 -7.67
CA ALA A 116 -25.31 -19.70 -6.75
C ALA A 116 -25.47 -18.32 -7.41
N THR A 117 -26.47 -17.55 -7.00
CA THR A 117 -26.57 -16.12 -7.34
C THR A 117 -25.56 -15.35 -6.49
N ALA A 118 -24.84 -14.41 -7.11
CA ALA A 118 -24.03 -13.42 -6.41
C ALA A 118 -24.58 -12.02 -6.69
N CYS A 119 -24.58 -11.14 -5.69
CA CYS A 119 -24.94 -9.74 -5.86
C CYS A 119 -23.78 -8.81 -5.49
N PHE A 120 -23.75 -7.64 -6.12
CA PHE A 120 -22.73 -6.61 -5.93
C PHE A 120 -23.34 -5.22 -6.14
N ILE A 121 -22.63 -4.17 -5.73
CA ILE A 121 -23.04 -2.77 -5.90
C ILE A 121 -22.03 -2.05 -6.79
N THR A 122 -22.52 -1.32 -7.80
CA THR A 122 -21.66 -0.49 -8.66
C THR A 122 -21.10 0.71 -7.89
N TRP A 123 -19.92 1.17 -8.30
CA TRP A 123 -19.30 2.38 -7.76
C TRP A 123 -20.22 3.60 -7.84
N SER A 124 -20.09 4.51 -6.88
CA SER A 124 -20.74 5.82 -6.84
C SER A 124 -19.75 6.89 -6.35
N PRO A 125 -19.79 8.13 -6.88
CA PRO A 125 -19.03 9.25 -6.35
C PRO A 125 -19.59 9.80 -5.03
N ASP A 126 -20.88 9.60 -4.77
CA ASP A 126 -21.58 10.14 -3.60
C ASP A 126 -21.45 9.21 -2.38
N PHE A 127 -21.21 7.92 -2.58
CA PHE A 127 -21.07 6.93 -1.49
C PHE A 127 -19.80 7.14 -0.65
N MET A 128 -19.92 6.90 0.66
CA MET A 128 -18.78 6.90 1.57
C MET A 128 -17.93 5.65 1.34
N SER A 129 -16.60 5.83 1.38
CA SER A 129 -15.63 4.80 1.06
C SER A 129 -14.77 4.43 2.28
N ILE A 130 -14.80 3.15 2.68
CA ILE A 130 -13.93 2.57 3.69
C ILE A 130 -12.78 1.84 2.99
N TYR A 131 -11.54 2.25 3.26
CA TYR A 131 -10.32 1.59 2.79
C TYR A 131 -9.74 0.76 3.93
N VAL A 132 -9.39 -0.50 3.66
CA VAL A 132 -8.68 -1.39 4.59
C VAL A 132 -7.27 -1.64 4.07
N VAL A 133 -6.27 -1.25 4.87
CA VAL A 133 -4.83 -1.43 4.57
C VAL A 133 -4.12 -2.18 5.68
N GLU A 134 -3.05 -2.90 5.36
CA GLU A 134 -2.33 -3.70 6.35
C GLU A 134 -1.62 -2.82 7.41
N TYR A 135 -1.13 -1.65 6.99
CA TYR A 135 -0.50 -0.63 7.83
C TYR A 135 -0.56 0.76 7.16
N ASN A 136 -0.18 1.81 7.89
CA ASN A 136 -0.02 3.18 7.33
C ASN A 136 0.86 3.15 6.08
N SER A 137 0.44 3.77 4.98
CA SER A 137 1.09 3.70 3.65
C SER A 137 1.27 2.29 3.08
N GLY A 138 0.63 1.26 3.66
CA GLY A 138 0.79 -0.14 3.29
C GLY A 138 -0.14 -0.64 2.17
N PRO A 139 -0.10 -1.95 1.87
CA PRO A 139 -0.95 -2.55 0.86
C PRO A 139 -2.42 -2.60 1.27
N ALA A 140 -3.29 -2.58 0.28
CA ALA A 140 -4.70 -2.90 0.40
C ALA A 140 -4.95 -4.34 0.89
N VAL A 141 -5.97 -4.55 1.74
CA VAL A 141 -6.39 -5.88 2.19
C VAL A 141 -7.65 -6.32 1.42
N GLU A 142 -7.47 -7.05 0.33
CA GLU A 142 -8.58 -7.68 -0.42
C GLU A 142 -9.28 -8.77 0.43
N GLY A 143 -10.60 -8.93 0.25
CA GLY A 143 -11.39 -10.01 0.84
C GLY A 143 -11.58 -9.93 2.36
N ALA A 144 -11.34 -8.77 2.97
CA ALA A 144 -11.73 -8.50 4.35
C ALA A 144 -13.25 -8.27 4.42
N THR A 145 -13.90 -8.84 5.43
CA THR A 145 -15.32 -8.57 5.72
C THR A 145 -15.42 -7.29 6.52
N VAL A 146 -16.16 -6.32 5.99
CA VAL A 146 -16.48 -5.04 6.63
C VAL A 146 -17.97 -5.03 6.99
N THR A 147 -18.26 -4.89 8.27
CA THR A 147 -19.60 -4.69 8.83
C THR A 147 -19.75 -3.24 9.28
N ILE A 148 -20.80 -2.57 8.84
CA ILE A 148 -21.13 -1.17 9.16
C ILE A 148 -22.51 -1.13 9.81
N SER A 149 -22.63 -0.52 11.01
CA SER A 149 -23.93 -0.44 11.71
C SER A 149 -24.07 0.77 12.64
N ASP A 150 -25.29 1.34 12.68
CA ASP A 150 -25.70 2.39 13.62
C ASP A 150 -26.47 1.83 14.85
N GLY A 151 -26.72 0.51 14.86
CA GLY A 151 -27.51 -0.18 15.89
C GLY A 151 -28.98 -0.44 15.51
N VAL A 152 -29.43 0.04 14.36
CA VAL A 152 -30.73 -0.24 13.74
C VAL A 152 -30.54 -0.89 12.36
N ASN A 153 -29.66 -0.29 11.56
CA ASN A 153 -29.26 -0.73 10.23
C ASN A 153 -27.92 -1.46 10.28
N GLU A 154 -27.72 -2.42 9.37
CA GLU A 154 -26.47 -3.16 9.21
C GLU A 154 -26.19 -3.41 7.72
N PHE A 155 -24.97 -3.13 7.28
CA PHE A 155 -24.46 -3.41 5.95
C PHE A 155 -23.18 -4.26 6.06
N ILE A 156 -23.07 -5.31 5.23
CA ILE A 156 -21.92 -6.22 5.23
C ILE A 156 -21.42 -6.41 3.81
N ALA A 157 -20.16 -6.07 3.57
CA ALA A 157 -19.50 -6.18 2.27
C ALA A 157 -18.10 -6.81 2.40
N LEU A 158 -17.59 -7.31 1.27
CA LEU A 158 -16.18 -7.68 1.12
C LEU A 158 -15.41 -6.54 0.48
N THR A 159 -14.19 -6.30 0.96
CA THR A 159 -13.24 -5.42 0.26
C THR A 159 -12.83 -6.00 -1.07
N ASN A 160 -12.74 -5.14 -2.08
CA ASN A 160 -12.22 -5.48 -3.41
C ASN A 160 -10.68 -5.53 -3.46
N ASP A 161 -10.13 -5.67 -4.66
CA ASP A 161 -8.69 -5.66 -4.97
C ASP A 161 -7.96 -4.35 -4.56
N LYS A 162 -8.71 -3.27 -4.30
CA LYS A 162 -8.20 -2.02 -3.70
C LYS A 162 -8.31 -1.95 -2.18
N GLY A 163 -8.83 -2.99 -1.51
CA GLY A 163 -9.15 -2.94 -0.09
C GLY A 163 -10.38 -2.07 0.23
N VAL A 164 -11.21 -1.74 -0.76
CA VAL A 164 -12.32 -0.77 -0.62
C VAL A 164 -13.66 -1.46 -0.41
N VAL A 165 -14.44 -0.90 0.52
CA VAL A 165 -15.90 -1.02 0.57
C VAL A 165 -16.54 0.35 0.38
N GLN A 166 -17.62 0.42 -0.40
CA GLN A 166 -18.50 1.60 -0.48
C GLN A 166 -19.89 1.31 0.06
N PHE A 167 -20.49 2.31 0.73
CA PHE A 167 -21.86 2.28 1.23
C PHE A 167 -22.54 3.64 1.08
N ASP A 168 -23.86 3.65 0.98
CA ASP A 168 -24.65 4.87 1.00
C ASP A 168 -24.73 5.40 2.45
N PRO A 169 -24.25 6.61 2.76
CA PRO A 169 -24.33 7.16 4.11
C PRO A 169 -25.76 7.55 4.50
N ASP A 170 -26.66 7.80 3.54
CA ASP A 170 -28.05 8.20 3.80
C ASP A 170 -28.91 7.01 4.32
N ASP A 171 -28.42 5.77 4.23
CA ASP A 171 -29.02 4.56 4.84
C ASP A 171 -28.82 4.51 6.38
N PHE A 172 -28.01 5.40 6.98
CA PHE A 172 -27.58 5.34 8.39
C PHE A 172 -27.90 6.61 9.20
N GLY A 173 -27.94 6.47 10.54
CA GLY A 173 -28.00 7.59 11.47
C GLY A 173 -26.68 8.36 11.63
N ASP A 174 -26.68 9.40 12.47
CA ASP A 174 -25.58 10.39 12.64
C ASP A 174 -24.18 9.80 12.96
N ALA A 175 -24.09 8.54 13.37
CA ALA A 175 -22.83 7.84 13.63
C ALA A 175 -22.94 6.32 13.41
N VAL A 176 -21.92 5.73 12.81
CA VAL A 176 -21.77 4.27 12.61
C VAL A 176 -20.60 3.69 13.40
N ASN A 177 -20.66 2.39 13.62
CA ASN A 177 -19.51 1.56 13.96
C ASN A 177 -19.09 0.78 12.71
N VAL A 178 -17.79 0.63 12.50
CA VAL A 178 -17.22 -0.18 11.41
C VAL A 178 -16.36 -1.27 12.04
N VAL A 179 -16.61 -2.53 11.70
CA VAL A 179 -15.85 -3.70 12.16
C VAL A 179 -15.27 -4.42 10.95
N VAL A 180 -13.98 -4.75 10.99
CA VAL A 180 -13.24 -5.40 9.91
C VAL A 180 -12.63 -6.71 10.41
N SER A 181 -12.80 -7.79 9.65
CA SER A 181 -12.38 -9.16 10.00
C SER A 181 -11.98 -10.01 8.79
N LYS A 182 -10.97 -10.87 8.95
CA LYS A 182 -10.36 -11.71 7.92
C LYS A 182 -9.41 -12.72 8.61
N ASN A 183 -9.43 -13.99 8.20
CA ASN A 183 -8.48 -14.97 8.73
C ASN A 183 -7.03 -14.54 8.47
N GLU A 184 -6.11 -14.88 9.38
CA GLU A 184 -4.69 -14.48 9.40
C GLU A 184 -4.44 -13.01 9.80
N TYR A 185 -5.48 -12.20 9.93
CA TYR A 185 -5.42 -10.78 10.30
C TYR A 185 -6.04 -10.49 11.68
N SER A 186 -5.66 -9.37 12.28
CA SER A 186 -6.21 -8.87 13.54
C SER A 186 -7.53 -8.13 13.32
N ILE A 187 -8.50 -8.30 14.22
CA ILE A 187 -9.78 -7.59 14.13
C ILE A 187 -9.60 -6.09 14.37
N SER A 188 -10.33 -5.29 13.62
CA SER A 188 -10.23 -3.82 13.69
C SER A 188 -11.62 -3.17 13.80
N ARG A 189 -11.79 -2.25 14.75
CA ARG A 189 -13.06 -1.56 15.04
C ARG A 189 -12.90 -0.06 15.08
N VAL A 190 -13.79 0.66 14.42
CA VAL A 190 -14.00 2.10 14.53
C VAL A 190 -15.37 2.31 15.18
N SER A 191 -15.47 3.17 16.20
CA SER A 191 -16.75 3.54 16.82
C SER A 191 -16.98 5.05 16.74
N GLY A 192 -18.20 5.45 16.39
CA GLY A 192 -18.61 6.84 16.39
C GLY A 192 -18.21 7.59 15.12
N LEU A 193 -17.94 6.89 14.02
CA LEU A 193 -17.61 7.50 12.73
C LEU A 193 -18.87 8.13 12.13
N LYS A 194 -18.82 9.42 11.78
CA LYS A 194 -19.93 10.11 11.12
C LYS A 194 -20.01 9.67 9.65
N PRO A 195 -21.13 9.09 9.16
CA PRO A 195 -21.28 8.76 7.76
C PRO A 195 -21.46 10.05 6.95
N GLU A 196 -20.70 10.22 5.85
CA GLU A 196 -20.69 11.45 5.06
C GLU A 196 -20.53 11.17 3.56
N ASN A 197 -21.35 11.82 2.74
CA ASN A 197 -21.32 11.69 1.28
C ASN A 197 -19.95 12.10 0.69
N SER A 198 -19.47 11.31 -0.27
CA SER A 198 -18.14 11.37 -0.91
C SER A 198 -16.92 11.28 0.01
N LYS A 199 -17.06 11.02 1.32
CA LYS A 199 -15.90 10.92 2.23
C LYS A 199 -15.19 9.57 2.11
N THR A 200 -13.91 9.59 2.44
CA THR A 200 -13.07 8.39 2.60
C THR A 200 -12.60 8.27 4.03
N TYR A 201 -12.58 7.06 4.58
CA TYR A 201 -11.97 6.73 5.86
C TYR A 201 -11.06 5.49 5.73
N GLU A 202 -9.92 5.50 6.41
CA GLU A 202 -8.87 4.48 6.30
C GLU A 202 -8.74 3.68 7.60
N ILE A 203 -8.83 2.35 7.50
CA ILE A 203 -8.75 1.41 8.62
C ILE A 203 -7.50 0.54 8.44
N ILE A 204 -6.60 0.61 9.42
CA ILE A 204 -5.45 -0.29 9.52
C ILE A 204 -5.91 -1.63 10.09
N MET A 205 -5.55 -2.72 9.43
CA MET A 205 -5.84 -4.10 9.84
C MET A 205 -4.62 -4.98 9.58
N LYS A 206 -3.88 -5.34 10.63
CA LYS A 206 -2.57 -6.00 10.49
C LYS A 206 -2.70 -7.52 10.40
N LYS A 207 -1.60 -8.21 10.10
CA LYS A 207 -1.49 -9.67 10.33
C LYS A 207 -1.51 -9.95 11.85
N ALA A 208 -2.18 -11.01 12.28
CA ALA A 208 -2.36 -11.30 13.71
C ALA A 208 -1.12 -11.98 14.33
N ASN A 209 -0.64 -11.43 15.45
CA ASN A 209 0.60 -11.90 16.10
C ASN A 209 0.42 -13.09 17.07
N LEU A 210 -0.79 -13.33 17.60
CA LEU A 210 -1.07 -14.33 18.65
C LEU A 210 -2.20 -15.30 18.29
N ASN A 211 -3.29 -14.82 17.68
CA ASN A 211 -4.44 -15.60 17.25
C ASN A 211 -4.95 -15.12 15.89
N SER A 212 -4.87 -15.99 14.87
CA SER A 212 -5.25 -15.73 13.48
C SER A 212 -6.71 -16.03 13.12
N ASP A 213 -7.53 -16.50 14.07
CA ASP A 213 -8.98 -16.71 13.90
C ASP A 213 -9.80 -15.52 14.45
N PRO A 214 -10.45 -14.70 13.59
CA PRO A 214 -11.29 -13.59 14.04
C PRO A 214 -12.46 -14.01 14.92
N GLY A 215 -12.94 -15.26 14.80
CA GLY A 215 -14.04 -15.78 15.60
C GLY A 215 -13.69 -16.03 17.08
N SER A 216 -12.41 -15.94 17.44
CA SER A 216 -11.89 -16.08 18.81
C SER A 216 -10.94 -14.95 19.24
N GLN A 217 -10.95 -13.83 18.51
CA GLN A 217 -10.31 -12.58 18.93
C GLN A 217 -11.32 -11.70 19.69
N GLU A 218 -10.85 -10.90 20.64
CA GLU A 218 -11.66 -9.94 21.40
C GLU A 218 -11.07 -8.53 21.30
N PHE A 219 -11.92 -7.51 21.21
CA PHE A 219 -11.46 -6.12 21.16
C PHE A 219 -11.07 -5.60 22.56
N PRO A 220 -10.02 -4.76 22.67
CA PRO A 220 -9.84 -3.93 23.85
C PRO A 220 -11.05 -2.98 24.03
N GLU A 221 -11.57 -2.88 25.25
CA GLU A 221 -12.64 -1.94 25.59
C GLU A 221 -12.07 -0.62 26.12
N VAL A 222 -12.26 0.43 25.32
CA VAL A 222 -11.59 1.72 25.45
C VAL A 222 -12.56 2.77 25.97
N ASN A 223 -12.28 3.27 27.18
CA ASN A 223 -13.02 4.34 27.85
C ASN A 223 -12.22 5.64 27.76
N VAL A 224 -12.89 6.76 27.48
CA VAL A 224 -12.26 8.09 27.32
C VAL A 224 -12.99 9.11 28.19
N GLU A 225 -12.25 9.75 29.10
CA GLU A 225 -12.70 10.84 29.97
C GLU A 225 -12.08 12.16 29.47
N PHE A 226 -12.90 13.15 29.12
CA PHE A 226 -12.46 14.50 28.75
C PHE A 226 -12.47 15.41 29.98
N MET A 227 -11.46 16.27 30.12
CA MET A 227 -11.26 17.16 31.27
C MET A 227 -10.68 18.51 30.85
N ASP A 228 -10.91 19.55 31.66
CA ASP A 228 -10.14 20.80 31.57
C ASP A 228 -8.68 20.60 32.02
N MET A 229 -7.84 21.63 31.83
CA MET A 229 -6.43 21.58 32.24
C MET A 229 -6.20 21.50 33.76
N ALA A 230 -7.25 21.72 34.58
CA ALA A 230 -7.22 21.54 36.03
C ALA A 230 -7.68 20.14 36.49
N GLY A 231 -8.21 19.31 35.58
CA GLY A 231 -8.68 17.94 35.84
C GLY A 231 -10.16 17.83 36.21
N ASN A 232 -10.98 18.86 35.96
CA ASN A 232 -12.45 18.76 36.09
C ASN A 232 -13.07 18.17 34.81
N PRO A 233 -14.15 17.38 34.87
CA PRO A 233 -14.81 16.86 33.66
C PRO A 233 -15.26 17.94 32.68
N LEU A 234 -15.00 17.71 31.38
CA LEU A 234 -15.34 18.62 30.29
C LEU A 234 -16.54 18.09 29.49
N ASP A 235 -17.54 18.94 29.25
CA ASP A 235 -18.70 18.62 28.42
C ASP A 235 -18.40 18.87 26.94
N ILE A 236 -18.04 17.81 26.22
CA ILE A 236 -17.72 17.84 24.79
C ILE A 236 -18.92 18.15 23.88
N THR A 237 -20.14 18.26 24.41
CA THR A 237 -21.30 18.76 23.64
C THR A 237 -21.31 20.28 23.52
N GLN A 238 -20.51 20.98 24.32
CA GLN A 238 -20.36 22.43 24.30
C GLN A 238 -19.11 22.84 23.51
N PRO A 239 -19.06 24.07 22.96
CA PRO A 239 -17.88 24.55 22.26
C PRO A 239 -16.65 24.65 23.18
N ILE A 240 -15.52 24.08 22.75
CA ILE A 240 -14.26 24.03 23.51
C ILE A 240 -13.35 25.19 23.07
N GLY A 241 -13.03 26.11 23.98
CA GLY A 241 -12.22 27.31 23.70
C GLY A 241 -10.84 27.36 24.36
N ASP A 242 -10.46 26.31 25.09
CA ASP A 242 -9.17 26.16 25.76
C ASP A 242 -8.56 24.79 25.42
N ASP A 243 -7.24 24.65 25.59
CA ASP A 243 -6.57 23.35 25.58
C ASP A 243 -7.17 22.43 26.66
N PHE A 244 -7.19 21.12 26.42
CA PHE A 244 -7.88 20.15 27.28
C PHE A 244 -7.05 18.90 27.57
N LYS A 245 -7.49 18.11 28.55
CA LYS A 245 -6.89 16.82 28.90
C LYS A 245 -7.83 15.68 28.52
N VAL A 246 -7.28 14.58 28.02
CA VAL A 246 -8.00 13.30 27.98
C VAL A 246 -7.32 12.29 28.88
N ARG A 247 -8.14 11.44 29.50
CA ARG A 247 -7.69 10.23 30.19
C ARG A 247 -8.35 9.03 29.55
N ILE A 248 -7.53 8.06 29.17
CA ILE A 248 -7.93 6.88 28.44
C ILE A 248 -7.69 5.68 29.35
N THR A 249 -8.68 4.82 29.51
CA THR A 249 -8.57 3.58 30.29
C THR A 249 -9.01 2.41 29.43
N VAL A 250 -8.18 1.37 29.36
CA VAL A 250 -8.37 0.21 28.50
C VAL A 250 -8.47 -1.05 29.36
N ASP A 251 -9.53 -1.83 29.14
CA ASP A 251 -9.61 -3.22 29.59
C ASP A 251 -9.41 -4.15 28.38
N SER A 252 -8.66 -5.23 28.53
CA SER A 252 -8.31 -6.12 27.41
C SER A 252 -7.84 -7.48 27.92
N THR A 253 -8.16 -8.54 27.18
CA THR A 253 -7.71 -9.92 27.46
C THR A 253 -6.28 -10.18 27.01
N ASN A 254 -5.78 -9.43 26.03
CA ASN A 254 -4.37 -9.35 25.67
C ASN A 254 -3.68 -8.20 26.44
N GLN A 255 -2.34 -8.19 26.49
CA GLN A 255 -1.61 -7.00 26.94
C GLN A 255 -1.88 -5.84 25.96
N VAL A 256 -2.10 -4.64 26.47
CA VAL A 256 -2.19 -3.43 25.63
C VAL A 256 -0.79 -3.10 25.12
N HIS A 257 -0.61 -3.08 23.81
CA HIS A 257 0.66 -2.73 23.17
C HIS A 257 0.83 -1.21 23.17
N ILE A 258 -0.21 -0.46 22.77
CA ILE A 258 -0.08 0.99 22.54
C ILE A 258 -1.41 1.73 22.67
N ILE A 259 -1.34 2.93 23.25
CA ILE A 259 -2.42 3.93 23.24
C ILE A 259 -1.90 5.18 22.51
N TYR A 260 -2.71 5.67 21.57
CA TYR A 260 -2.52 6.92 20.85
C TYR A 260 -3.73 7.84 21.00
N ALA A 261 -3.51 9.17 20.96
CA ALA A 261 -4.58 10.14 20.77
C ALA A 261 -4.13 11.36 19.95
N ALA A 262 -5.02 11.91 19.11
CA ALA A 262 -4.79 13.14 18.36
C ALA A 262 -6.10 13.87 17.99
N LEU A 263 -5.97 15.18 17.73
CA LEU A 263 -7.02 16.07 17.22
C LEU A 263 -6.73 16.37 15.74
N GLY A 264 -7.75 16.32 14.89
CA GLY A 264 -7.71 16.62 13.46
C GLY A 264 -6.97 15.60 12.57
N LYS A 265 -6.74 14.38 13.09
CA LYS A 265 -6.21 13.23 12.33
C LYS A 265 -6.32 11.92 13.13
N VAL A 266 -6.35 10.79 12.42
CA VAL A 266 -6.08 9.46 12.97
C VAL A 266 -4.58 9.34 13.33
N PRO A 267 -4.20 9.13 14.60
CA PRO A 267 -2.80 8.97 15.00
C PRO A 267 -2.24 7.60 14.61
N GLY A 268 -0.92 7.53 14.41
CA GLY A 268 -0.20 6.32 14.02
C GLY A 268 1.25 6.36 14.48
N ALA A 269 2.20 6.03 13.61
CA ALA A 269 3.63 6.19 13.91
C ALA A 269 4.05 7.65 14.11
N GLY A 270 5.13 7.89 14.85
CA GLY A 270 5.70 9.25 15.03
C GLY A 270 6.25 9.86 13.74
N PHE A 271 6.62 9.01 12.78
CA PHE A 271 6.96 9.41 11.40
C PHE A 271 5.82 10.15 10.69
N PHE A 272 4.57 10.00 11.13
CA PHE A 272 3.40 10.74 10.63
C PHE A 272 2.98 11.89 11.57
N GLY A 273 3.95 12.46 12.28
CA GLY A 273 3.86 13.67 13.09
C GLY A 273 3.17 13.52 14.46
N ASP A 274 2.97 14.66 15.12
CA ASP A 274 2.53 14.81 16.51
C ASP A 274 1.31 13.96 16.91
N ARG A 275 1.35 13.43 18.15
CA ARG A 275 0.29 12.68 18.82
C ARG A 275 0.61 12.53 20.30
N CYS A 276 -0.38 12.22 21.13
CA CYS A 276 -0.13 11.51 22.38
C CYS A 276 0.23 10.05 22.09
N TYR A 277 1.21 9.51 22.81
CA TYR A 277 1.70 8.14 22.67
C TYR A 277 2.06 7.59 24.05
N VAL A 278 1.47 6.46 24.43
CA VAL A 278 1.81 5.70 25.63
C VAL A 278 1.88 4.20 25.27
N PRO A 279 3.08 3.58 25.25
CA PRO A 279 3.22 2.13 25.09
C PRO A 279 2.92 1.38 26.39
N ASP A 280 2.62 0.09 26.29
CA ASP A 280 2.61 -0.88 27.41
C ASP A 280 1.75 -0.49 28.64
N ALA A 281 0.69 0.29 28.42
CA ALA A 281 -0.14 0.84 29.49
C ALA A 281 -1.63 0.62 29.25
N THR A 282 -2.36 0.30 30.32
CA THR A 282 -3.84 0.27 30.34
C THR A 282 -4.46 1.63 30.69
N VAL A 283 -3.64 2.63 31.04
CA VAL A 283 -4.08 4.00 31.33
C VAL A 283 -3.12 5.00 30.68
N ALA A 284 -3.68 5.95 29.93
CA ALA A 284 -2.95 7.12 29.42
C ALA A 284 -3.63 8.41 29.88
N THR A 285 -2.84 9.47 30.04
CA THR A 285 -3.35 10.84 30.19
C THR A 285 -2.58 11.74 29.22
N CYS A 286 -3.30 12.52 28.43
CA CYS A 286 -2.76 13.31 27.32
C CYS A 286 -3.21 14.77 27.44
N ASP A 287 -2.30 15.70 27.18
CA ASP A 287 -2.61 17.12 27.04
C ASP A 287 -2.82 17.42 25.55
N ILE A 288 -4.00 17.90 25.18
CA ILE A 288 -4.44 18.12 23.80
C ILE A 288 -4.60 19.61 23.57
N SER A 289 -3.78 20.16 22.67
CA SER A 289 -3.84 21.58 22.32
C SER A 289 -4.68 21.84 21.08
N ILE A 290 -5.63 22.77 21.20
CA ILE A 290 -6.59 23.18 20.16
C ILE A 290 -6.01 24.20 19.16
N LYS A 291 -4.78 24.68 19.40
CA LYS A 291 -4.11 25.68 18.56
C LYS A 291 -4.08 25.25 17.08
N GLY A 292 -4.59 26.10 16.18
CA GLY A 292 -4.72 25.84 14.75
C GLY A 292 -5.97 25.06 14.30
N PHE A 293 -6.94 24.84 15.20
CA PHE A 293 -8.22 24.21 14.89
C PHE A 293 -9.40 25.14 15.22
N SER A 294 -10.48 25.03 14.43
CA SER A 294 -11.79 25.61 14.76
C SER A 294 -12.91 24.87 14.03
N GLY A 295 -14.15 25.01 14.54
CA GLY A 295 -15.31 24.28 14.05
C GLY A 295 -15.33 22.81 14.47
N GLU A 296 -16.17 22.02 13.79
CA GLU A 296 -16.25 20.56 14.00
C GLU A 296 -14.92 19.90 13.60
N THR A 297 -14.21 19.33 14.56
CA THR A 297 -12.91 18.68 14.40
C THR A 297 -12.97 17.26 14.95
N ASP A 298 -12.45 16.28 14.20
CA ASP A 298 -12.32 14.90 14.64
C ASP A 298 -11.28 14.77 15.77
N PHE A 299 -11.59 13.96 16.77
CA PHE A 299 -10.67 13.56 17.82
C PHE A 299 -10.64 12.03 17.90
N HIS A 300 -9.46 11.46 17.75
CA HIS A 300 -9.24 10.02 17.65
C HIS A 300 -8.47 9.50 18.85
N VAL A 301 -8.97 8.42 19.46
CA VAL A 301 -8.22 7.58 20.41
C VAL A 301 -8.05 6.20 19.78
N VAL A 302 -6.80 5.83 19.47
CA VAL A 302 -6.46 4.56 18.80
C VAL A 302 -5.67 3.68 19.77
N VAL A 303 -6.12 2.45 19.93
CA VAL A 303 -5.51 1.44 20.81
C VAL A 303 -5.21 0.18 20.00
N TYR A 304 -4.05 -0.44 20.23
CA TYR A 304 -3.76 -1.80 19.80
C TYR A 304 -3.36 -2.66 21.01
N ASP A 305 -3.77 -3.92 20.99
CA ASP A 305 -3.24 -4.96 21.89
C ASP A 305 -2.04 -5.70 21.26
N TYR A 306 -1.47 -6.68 21.96
CA TYR A 306 -0.35 -7.49 21.48
C TYR A 306 -0.71 -8.56 20.41
N ASN A 307 -1.99 -8.72 20.05
CA ASN A 307 -2.40 -9.39 18.80
C ASN A 307 -2.54 -8.41 17.63
N ASP A 308 -2.33 -7.11 17.91
CA ASP A 308 -2.64 -5.96 17.07
C ASP A 308 -4.13 -5.78 16.75
N ASN A 309 -5.02 -6.25 17.63
CA ASN A 309 -6.45 -5.94 17.56
C ASN A 309 -6.64 -4.44 17.76
N ARG A 310 -7.21 -3.76 16.77
CA ARG A 310 -7.30 -2.30 16.72
C ARG A 310 -8.67 -1.79 17.19
N VAL A 311 -8.68 -0.78 18.04
CA VAL A 311 -9.88 0.01 18.34
C VAL A 311 -9.61 1.50 18.17
N ASP A 312 -10.48 2.16 17.42
CA ASP A 312 -10.50 3.60 17.17
C ASP A 312 -11.81 4.18 17.71
N LYS A 313 -11.71 5.13 18.64
CA LYS A 313 -12.85 5.90 19.15
C LYS A 313 -12.79 7.30 18.56
N VAL A 314 -13.79 7.62 17.74
CA VAL A 314 -13.95 8.91 17.08
C VAL A 314 -14.91 9.78 17.88
N PHE A 315 -14.56 11.05 18.06
CA PHE A 315 -15.42 12.07 18.66
C PHE A 315 -15.36 13.32 17.78
N TYR A 316 -16.50 13.98 17.54
CA TYR A 316 -16.55 15.24 16.80
C TYR A 316 -16.68 16.39 17.79
N LEU A 317 -15.61 17.15 17.96
CA LEU A 317 -15.50 18.24 18.94
C LEU A 317 -15.73 19.58 18.23
N ASN A 318 -16.55 20.44 18.80
CA ASN A 318 -16.74 21.80 18.29
C ASN A 318 -15.70 22.74 18.92
N ILE A 319 -14.63 23.04 18.18
CA ILE A 319 -13.54 23.89 18.66
C ILE A 319 -13.87 25.36 18.38
N LEU A 320 -13.80 26.23 19.40
CA LEU A 320 -13.86 27.68 19.20
C LEU A 320 -12.51 28.15 18.68
N GLY A 321 -12.51 28.74 17.48
CA GLY A 321 -11.31 29.35 16.93
C GLY A 321 -10.84 30.54 17.75
N GLN A 322 -9.52 30.67 17.85
CA GLN A 322 -8.88 31.78 18.55
C GLN A 322 -8.88 32.99 17.61
N GLN A 323 -9.80 33.94 17.82
CA GLN A 323 -9.84 35.17 17.01
C GLN A 323 -8.59 36.00 17.23
N ALA A 324 -7.87 36.26 16.14
CA ALA A 324 -6.66 37.07 16.12
C ALA A 324 -6.94 38.43 15.46
N ASP A 325 -6.76 39.52 16.22
CA ASP A 325 -6.89 40.90 15.73
C ASP A 325 -5.75 41.26 14.75
N GLU A 326 -6.08 41.91 13.62
CA GLU A 326 -5.16 42.50 12.60
C GLU A 326 -3.86 41.71 12.29
N VAL A 327 -3.98 40.40 12.03
CA VAL A 327 -2.85 39.51 11.69
C VAL A 327 -2.12 39.91 10.40
N LYS A 328 -0.79 40.01 10.47
CA LYS A 328 0.12 40.09 9.31
C LYS A 328 0.42 38.69 8.76
N ILE A 329 -0.48 38.19 7.93
CA ILE A 329 -0.42 36.84 7.36
C ILE A 329 0.90 36.59 6.60
N PHE A 330 1.72 35.66 7.12
CA PHE A 330 2.79 35.00 6.36
C PHE A 330 2.19 34.02 5.36
N GLN A 331 2.76 33.91 4.16
CA GLN A 331 2.37 32.92 3.16
C GLN A 331 3.53 31.94 2.93
N PRO A 332 3.34 30.61 3.07
CA PRO A 332 4.40 29.62 2.89
C PRO A 332 4.98 29.65 1.48
N MET A 333 6.24 29.22 1.31
CA MET A 333 6.93 29.25 0.01
C MET A 333 7.39 27.86 -0.46
N LYS A 334 7.58 27.69 -1.77
CA LYS A 334 8.14 26.47 -2.38
C LYS A 334 9.61 26.28 -1.94
N TRP A 335 10.04 25.06 -1.62
CA TRP A 335 11.46 24.75 -1.40
C TRP A 335 12.31 25.02 -2.64
N SER A 336 11.74 24.82 -3.83
CA SER A 336 12.36 25.17 -5.12
C SER A 336 12.57 26.68 -5.33
N THR A 337 12.32 27.53 -4.32
CA THR A 337 12.66 28.97 -4.32
C THR A 337 14.11 29.24 -3.92
N ILE A 338 14.73 28.35 -3.12
CA ILE A 338 16.06 28.56 -2.51
C ILE A 338 17.17 27.64 -3.03
N GLY A 339 16.91 26.90 -4.11
CA GLY A 339 17.90 26.05 -4.79
C GLY A 339 17.25 24.90 -5.55
N ASP A 340 18.07 23.91 -5.94
CA ASP A 340 17.66 22.71 -6.67
C ASP A 340 16.94 21.68 -5.76
N TYR A 341 15.99 22.17 -4.94
CA TYR A 341 15.19 21.38 -4.00
C TYR A 341 13.82 21.05 -4.59
N VAL A 342 13.28 19.89 -4.21
CA VAL A 342 11.91 19.48 -4.57
C VAL A 342 10.88 20.00 -3.59
N ASN A 343 9.67 20.25 -4.08
CA ASN A 343 8.49 20.54 -3.25
C ASN A 343 7.75 19.26 -2.85
N LEU A 344 7.86 18.22 -3.68
CA LEU A 344 7.14 16.96 -3.57
C LEU A 344 8.05 15.78 -3.92
N GLU A 345 8.06 14.75 -3.09
CA GLU A 345 8.74 13.49 -3.38
C GLU A 345 7.80 12.32 -3.14
N ALA A 346 7.42 11.62 -4.21
CA ALA A 346 6.63 10.41 -4.10
C ALA A 346 7.52 9.23 -3.68
N VAL A 347 7.32 8.76 -2.45
CA VAL A 347 7.99 7.59 -1.87
C VAL A 347 7.15 6.31 -2.06
N THR A 348 7.81 5.17 -2.25
CA THR A 348 7.19 3.88 -2.58
C THR A 348 8.28 2.84 -2.34
N ARG A 349 8.04 1.67 -1.76
CA ARG A 349 9.08 0.75 -1.24
C ARG A 349 8.61 -0.69 -1.34
N ASN A 350 9.28 -1.59 -2.04
CA ASN A 350 8.84 -2.99 -2.24
C ASN A 350 9.36 -3.98 -1.18
N ASP A 351 9.58 -3.46 0.02
CA ASP A 351 9.87 -4.21 1.24
C ASP A 351 9.07 -3.46 2.31
N GLY A 352 7.79 -3.80 2.44
CA GLY A 352 6.82 -3.01 3.19
C GLY A 352 7.08 -3.11 4.69
N VAL A 353 7.55 -2.01 5.29
CA VAL A 353 7.84 -1.95 6.73
C VAL A 353 6.68 -1.38 7.52
N GLU A 354 6.48 -1.91 8.71
CA GLU A 354 5.56 -1.36 9.71
C GLU A 354 6.28 -0.31 10.58
N PHE A 355 5.79 0.93 10.56
CA PHE A 355 6.44 2.07 11.18
C PHE A 355 6.30 2.06 12.72
N TYR A 356 7.22 1.39 13.43
CA TYR A 356 7.29 1.41 14.90
C TYR A 356 8.61 1.97 15.43
N VAL A 357 8.54 2.63 16.60
CA VAL A 357 9.62 3.45 17.16
C VAL A 357 10.64 2.62 17.98
N ASN A 358 10.60 1.28 17.87
CA ASN A 358 11.49 0.35 18.55
C ASN A 358 12.41 -0.43 17.59
N ASP A 359 12.53 -0.02 16.32
CA ASP A 359 13.60 -0.49 15.45
C ASP A 359 14.88 0.35 15.70
N PRO A 360 16.02 -0.26 16.12
CA PRO A 360 17.28 0.45 16.34
C PRO A 360 17.86 1.17 15.11
N ILE A 361 17.36 0.87 13.90
CA ILE A 361 17.80 1.54 12.67
C ILE A 361 17.40 3.03 12.67
N LEU A 362 16.28 3.39 13.29
CA LEU A 362 15.71 4.74 13.27
C LEU A 362 16.55 5.82 13.98
N GLU A 363 17.46 5.45 14.88
CA GLU A 363 18.26 6.43 15.63
C GLU A 363 19.52 6.92 14.86
N SER A 364 19.80 6.44 13.63
CA SER A 364 21.08 6.73 12.97
C SER A 364 21.00 7.24 11.51
N LYS A 365 21.48 8.49 11.35
CA LYS A 365 22.02 9.16 10.14
C LYS A 365 21.07 10.02 9.30
N ASN A 366 21.69 10.97 8.60
CA ASN A 366 21.03 12.00 7.78
C ASN A 366 20.66 11.47 6.38
N TYR A 367 19.51 11.92 5.87
CA TYR A 367 18.86 11.45 4.63
C TYR A 367 19.60 11.86 3.33
N LYS A 368 19.71 10.96 2.32
CA LYS A 368 19.97 11.30 0.89
C LYS A 368 19.49 10.24 -0.14
N LEU A 369 18.18 10.25 -0.45
CA LEU A 369 17.62 10.15 -1.82
C LEU A 369 17.79 8.86 -2.70
N LEU A 370 16.91 7.86 -2.45
CA LEU A 370 16.04 7.10 -3.38
C LEU A 370 16.59 6.07 -4.43
N LYS A 371 16.13 4.80 -4.75
CA LYS A 371 15.19 3.72 -4.25
C LYS A 371 15.48 2.17 -4.78
N LYS A 372 14.91 1.13 -5.54
CA LYS A 372 13.69 0.51 -6.33
C LYS A 372 13.50 -1.03 -6.74
N MET A 373 12.44 -1.77 -6.27
CA MET A 373 11.92 -3.20 -6.55
C MET A 373 10.48 -3.19 -7.16
N GLY A 374 9.78 -4.33 -7.49
CA GLY A 374 8.98 -4.62 -8.75
C GLY A 374 7.54 -5.21 -8.94
N LYS A 375 7.40 -6.09 -9.97
CA LYS A 375 6.32 -6.03 -11.03
C LYS A 375 4.92 -6.58 -10.69
N MET A 376 4.05 -5.76 -10.12
CA MET A 376 2.60 -5.76 -10.40
C MET A 376 2.07 -4.35 -10.73
N LYS A 377 0.75 -4.18 -10.98
CA LYS A 377 0.06 -2.88 -11.08
C LYS A 377 -0.82 -2.71 -9.84
N PRO A 378 -0.51 -1.81 -8.90
CA PRO A 378 -1.18 -1.77 -7.60
C PRO A 378 -2.11 -0.57 -7.42
N LEU A 379 -2.93 -0.66 -6.38
CA LEU A 379 -3.95 0.30 -5.98
C LEU A 379 -3.86 0.34 -4.44
N ALA A 380 -3.73 1.53 -3.84
CA ALA A 380 -2.89 1.73 -2.65
C ALA A 380 -1.42 1.33 -2.92
N ALA A 381 -0.60 1.10 -1.88
CA ALA A 381 0.74 0.57 -2.07
C ALA A 381 0.69 -0.85 -2.68
N PRO A 382 1.69 -1.26 -3.49
CA PRO A 382 1.77 -2.64 -3.96
C PRO A 382 1.86 -3.67 -2.82
N GLU A 383 1.56 -4.93 -3.13
CA GLU A 383 1.60 -6.02 -2.15
C GLU A 383 2.99 -6.09 -1.48
N ASN A 384 3.03 -6.16 -0.15
CA ASN A 384 4.26 -6.10 0.65
C ASN A 384 5.10 -4.84 0.39
N CYS A 385 4.44 -3.68 0.23
CA CYS A 385 5.10 -2.39 -0.05
C CYS A 385 4.62 -1.25 0.85
N ASN A 386 5.38 -0.15 0.88
CA ASN A 386 4.90 1.17 1.30
C ASN A 386 4.69 2.11 0.09
N LEU A 387 3.83 3.13 0.22
CA LEU A 387 3.61 4.24 -0.73
C LEU A 387 3.18 5.51 0.01
N TRP A 388 3.99 6.57 -0.06
CA TRP A 388 3.70 7.87 0.56
C TRP A 388 4.17 9.03 -0.32
N VAL A 389 3.81 10.28 0.01
CA VAL A 389 4.39 11.49 -0.60
C VAL A 389 4.90 12.40 0.51
N ASN A 390 6.18 12.74 0.45
CA ASN A 390 6.75 13.81 1.27
C ASN A 390 6.36 15.15 0.61
N VAL A 391 5.74 16.03 1.39
CA VAL A 391 5.26 17.35 0.97
C VAL A 391 6.00 18.40 1.80
N TRP A 392 6.80 19.24 1.16
CA TRP A 392 7.62 20.24 1.84
C TRP A 392 7.27 21.67 1.42
N TRP A 393 7.37 22.57 2.39
CA TRP A 393 7.32 24.02 2.17
C TRP A 393 8.30 24.73 3.10
N ILE A 394 8.67 25.94 2.71
CA ILE A 394 9.40 26.86 3.57
C ILE A 394 8.34 27.48 4.51
N ASP A 395 8.41 27.10 5.79
CA ASP A 395 7.62 27.68 6.87
C ASP A 395 8.18 29.03 7.34
N TYR A 396 7.50 29.65 8.30
CA TYR A 396 7.84 30.97 8.84
C TYR A 396 9.26 31.04 9.42
N ASN A 397 9.70 30.05 10.21
CA ASN A 397 11.01 30.08 10.84
C ASN A 397 12.11 29.90 9.79
N THR A 398 11.94 28.90 8.90
CA THR A 398 12.85 28.68 7.77
C THR A 398 12.93 29.92 6.85
N ALA A 399 11.83 30.64 6.64
CA ALA A 399 11.81 31.90 5.87
C ALA A 399 12.52 33.07 6.58
N VAL A 400 12.57 33.09 7.91
CA VAL A 400 13.36 34.07 8.69
C VAL A 400 14.84 33.72 8.66
N ASP A 401 15.20 32.45 8.86
CA ASP A 401 16.60 31.99 8.92
C ASP A 401 17.32 32.10 7.56
N GLU A 402 16.63 31.79 6.46
CA GLU A 402 17.12 32.04 5.09
C GLU A 402 17.00 33.52 4.65
N GLY A 403 16.50 34.40 5.52
CA GLY A 403 16.42 35.85 5.27
C GLY A 403 15.42 36.26 4.17
N LEU A 404 14.45 35.41 3.87
CA LEU A 404 13.41 35.65 2.86
C LEU A 404 12.35 36.65 3.34
N ILE A 405 12.11 36.72 4.65
CA ILE A 405 11.16 37.66 5.27
C ILE A 405 11.79 38.44 6.44
N ASP A 406 11.20 39.59 6.75
CA ASP A 406 11.43 40.32 8.00
C ASP A 406 10.40 39.87 9.05
N PRO A 407 10.80 39.30 10.20
CA PRO A 407 9.88 38.88 11.26
C PRO A 407 9.17 40.03 11.99
N ALA A 408 9.49 41.31 11.73
CA ALA A 408 8.65 42.43 12.16
C ALA A 408 7.46 42.68 11.21
N SER A 409 7.56 42.21 9.96
CA SER A 409 6.58 42.42 8.89
C SER A 409 5.51 41.34 8.78
N TYR A 410 5.65 40.23 9.51
CA TYR A 410 4.71 39.10 9.54
C TYR A 410 4.53 38.59 10.97
N ASP A 411 3.42 37.92 11.25
CA ASP A 411 3.19 37.25 12.53
C ASP A 411 3.35 35.72 12.34
N MET A 412 3.88 35.02 13.36
CA MET A 412 4.13 33.58 13.28
C MET A 412 2.82 32.78 13.34
N PRO A 413 2.56 31.84 12.42
CA PRO A 413 1.31 31.08 12.38
C PRO A 413 1.19 30.03 13.48
N ASP A 414 -0.02 29.50 13.63
CA ASP A 414 -0.31 28.33 14.45
C ASP A 414 0.30 27.05 13.86
N GLY A 415 0.29 27.00 12.53
CA GLY A 415 0.74 25.88 11.70
C GLY A 415 0.22 26.03 10.29
N TYR A 416 0.11 24.91 9.60
CA TYR A 416 -0.21 24.84 8.18
C TYR A 416 -1.26 23.77 7.90
N ASN A 417 -2.27 24.10 7.11
CA ASN A 417 -3.19 23.13 6.52
C ASN A 417 -2.56 22.59 5.22
N ILE A 418 -2.64 21.27 5.02
CA ILE A 418 -2.19 20.61 3.80
C ILE A 418 -3.41 20.09 3.05
N TYR A 419 -3.47 20.41 1.76
CA TYR A 419 -4.56 20.05 0.86
C TYR A 419 -4.04 19.17 -0.27
N ARG A 420 -4.87 18.23 -0.71
CA ARG A 420 -4.58 17.32 -1.84
C ARG A 420 -5.70 17.34 -2.87
N SER A 421 -5.34 17.10 -4.12
CA SER A 421 -6.27 16.84 -5.22
C SER A 421 -5.79 15.67 -6.09
N PHE A 422 -6.75 14.92 -6.67
CA PHE A 422 -6.51 13.86 -7.67
C PHE A 422 -7.03 14.22 -9.07
N ASP A 423 -7.66 15.38 -9.24
CA ASP A 423 -8.12 15.92 -10.53
C ASP A 423 -7.47 17.28 -10.89
N GLY A 424 -6.70 17.86 -9.97
CA GLY A 424 -6.10 19.19 -10.07
C GLY A 424 -7.08 20.34 -9.79
N ILE A 425 -8.34 20.04 -9.45
CA ILE A 425 -9.45 21.00 -9.38
C ILE A 425 -10.09 20.99 -7.98
N LYS A 426 -10.61 19.85 -7.50
CA LYS A 426 -11.15 19.68 -6.16
C LYS A 426 -10.00 19.40 -5.20
N TYR A 427 -9.77 20.30 -4.25
CA TYR A 427 -8.78 20.12 -3.19
C TYR A 427 -9.48 19.87 -1.85
N GLU A 428 -8.97 18.90 -1.10
CA GLU A 428 -9.48 18.50 0.22
C GLU A 428 -8.36 18.63 1.26
N LYS A 429 -8.68 19.13 2.46
CA LYS A 429 -7.71 19.18 3.58
C LYS A 429 -7.44 17.75 4.05
N ILE A 430 -6.18 17.34 4.03
CA ILE A 430 -5.73 16.00 4.44
C ILE A 430 -4.86 16.01 5.70
N GLY A 431 -4.52 17.18 6.24
CA GLY A 431 -3.76 17.28 7.47
C GLY A 431 -3.55 18.71 7.96
N PHE A 432 -3.01 18.79 9.16
CA PHE A 432 -2.49 20.01 9.79
C PHE A 432 -1.13 19.71 10.42
N VAL A 433 -0.15 20.58 10.20
CA VAL A 433 1.20 20.51 10.80
C VAL A 433 1.43 21.78 11.59
N LYS A 434 1.71 21.65 12.89
CA LYS A 434 1.95 22.78 13.80
C LYS A 434 3.23 23.52 13.40
N GLN A 435 3.26 24.83 13.61
CA GLN A 435 4.51 25.58 13.55
C GLN A 435 5.34 25.22 14.79
N ASP A 436 6.28 24.29 14.61
CA ASP A 436 7.33 24.04 15.60
C ASP A 436 8.34 25.20 15.59
N ALA A 437 8.99 25.42 16.74
CA ALA A 437 10.03 26.40 16.98
C ALA A 437 11.44 25.78 17.09
N ILE A 438 11.57 24.45 16.88
CA ILE A 438 12.80 23.70 17.12
C ILE A 438 13.33 23.00 15.86
N ASN A 439 12.48 22.49 14.96
CA ASN A 439 12.91 21.79 13.74
C ASN A 439 12.82 22.69 12.47
N PRO A 440 13.88 22.81 11.65
CA PRO A 440 13.95 23.73 10.50
C PRO A 440 13.53 23.10 9.16
N THR A 441 12.81 21.98 9.18
CA THR A 441 12.30 21.29 7.97
C THR A 441 10.86 20.89 8.20
N THR A 442 9.93 21.81 7.95
CA THR A 442 8.50 21.52 8.08
C THR A 442 8.03 20.66 6.91
N GLU A 443 7.59 19.45 7.20
CA GLU A 443 7.12 18.48 6.22
C GLU A 443 5.76 17.88 6.60
N PHE A 444 5.02 17.41 5.60
CA PHE A 444 3.85 16.56 5.78
C PHE A 444 4.03 15.29 4.94
N ILE A 445 3.73 14.14 5.54
CA ILE A 445 3.83 12.84 4.89
C ILE A 445 2.43 12.33 4.59
N ASP A 446 2.00 12.45 3.33
CA ASP A 446 0.78 11.81 2.85
C ASP A 446 1.02 10.31 2.69
N LYS A 447 0.38 9.52 3.57
CA LYS A 447 0.53 8.08 3.71
C LYS A 447 -0.71 7.30 3.24
N SER A 448 -1.62 7.96 2.54
CA SER A 448 -2.98 7.44 2.35
C SER A 448 -3.07 6.31 1.32
N ALA A 449 -3.96 5.35 1.57
CA ALA A 449 -4.38 4.30 0.64
C ALA A 449 -4.93 4.82 -0.71
N LEU A 450 -5.31 6.10 -0.78
CA LEU A 450 -5.74 6.79 -2.00
C LEU A 450 -4.58 7.09 -2.98
N LEU A 451 -3.33 6.93 -2.58
CA LEU A 451 -2.18 7.07 -3.46
C LEU A 451 -2.05 5.82 -4.36
N GLU A 452 -1.94 6.03 -5.67
CA GLU A 452 -1.83 4.97 -6.67
C GLU A 452 -0.65 5.26 -7.62
N PRO A 453 0.25 4.30 -7.90
CA PRO A 453 1.33 4.50 -8.86
C PRO A 453 0.82 4.76 -10.29
N GLY A 454 1.45 5.73 -10.97
CA GLY A 454 1.01 6.17 -12.29
C GLY A 454 -0.20 7.12 -12.29
N LYS A 455 -0.73 7.52 -11.12
CA LYS A 455 -1.70 8.62 -10.99
C LYS A 455 -0.99 9.91 -10.58
N LYS A 456 -1.40 11.04 -11.15
CA LYS A 456 -0.90 12.35 -10.71
C LYS A 456 -1.69 12.80 -9.48
N VAL A 457 -0.99 13.34 -8.50
CA VAL A 457 -1.56 13.92 -7.27
C VAL A 457 -0.97 15.31 -7.07
N TRP A 458 -1.81 16.28 -6.70
CA TRP A 458 -1.45 17.68 -6.53
C TRP A 458 -1.57 18.09 -5.07
N TYR A 459 -0.71 19.01 -4.61
CA TYR A 459 -0.72 19.48 -3.22
C TYR A 459 -0.70 21.00 -3.07
N LYS A 460 -1.36 21.47 -2.00
CA LYS A 460 -1.43 22.88 -1.60
C LYS A 460 -1.20 23.05 -0.11
N VAL A 461 -0.64 24.19 0.29
CA VAL A 461 -0.37 24.51 1.70
C VAL A 461 -0.71 25.96 2.03
N SER A 462 -1.30 26.17 3.20
CA SER A 462 -1.67 27.49 3.74
C SER A 462 -1.35 27.57 5.23
N SER A 463 -0.82 28.70 5.66
CA SER A 463 -0.66 29.06 7.08
C SER A 463 -2.01 29.36 7.75
N VAL A 464 -2.11 29.03 9.04
CA VAL A 464 -3.31 29.13 9.88
C VAL A 464 -3.06 30.02 11.09
N TYR A 465 -4.06 30.80 11.51
CA TYR A 465 -4.06 31.70 12.67
C TYR A 465 -5.46 31.67 13.33
N GLY A 466 -5.72 30.66 14.16
CA GLY A 466 -7.06 30.38 14.68
C GLY A 466 -8.09 30.17 13.56
N ASP A 467 -9.09 31.06 13.50
CA ASP A 467 -10.13 31.07 12.44
C ASP A 467 -9.65 31.61 11.08
N LEU A 468 -8.43 32.16 10.99
CA LEU A 468 -7.91 32.79 9.77
C LEU A 468 -6.93 31.86 9.04
N GLU A 469 -7.00 31.88 7.71
CA GLU A 469 -6.17 31.07 6.82
C GLU A 469 -5.66 31.91 5.64
N SER A 470 -4.39 31.71 5.25
CA SER A 470 -3.83 32.32 4.04
C SER A 470 -4.34 31.68 2.76
N THR A 471 -4.21 32.38 1.62
CA THR A 471 -4.52 31.77 0.31
C THR A 471 -3.57 30.58 0.06
N PRO A 472 -4.09 29.34 -0.13
CA PRO A 472 -3.24 28.16 -0.29
C PRO A 472 -2.29 28.26 -1.49
N VAL A 473 -1.03 27.99 -1.23
CA VAL A 473 0.06 28.01 -2.20
C VAL A 473 0.15 26.66 -2.88
N ASP A 474 0.13 26.69 -4.21
CA ASP A 474 0.28 25.52 -5.06
C ASP A 474 1.73 25.00 -4.99
N LEU A 475 1.92 23.76 -4.54
CA LEU A 475 3.24 23.12 -4.47
C LEU A 475 3.60 22.40 -5.77
N GLY A 476 2.63 22.22 -6.69
CA GLY A 476 2.75 21.41 -7.90
C GLY A 476 2.14 20.03 -7.73
N SER A 477 2.61 19.08 -8.55
CA SER A 477 2.15 17.70 -8.56
C SER A 477 3.28 16.68 -8.73
N VAL A 478 2.96 15.42 -8.47
CA VAL A 478 3.86 14.28 -8.65
C VAL A 478 3.08 13.04 -9.10
N VAL A 479 3.69 12.15 -9.87
CA VAL A 479 3.16 10.83 -10.24
C VAL A 479 4.02 9.76 -9.57
N PRO A 480 3.56 9.12 -8.48
CA PRO A 480 4.31 8.06 -7.82
C PRO A 480 4.69 6.96 -8.83
N LEU A 481 5.98 6.62 -8.88
CA LEU A 481 6.42 5.61 -9.83
C LEU A 481 6.12 4.22 -9.30
N ASP A 482 5.62 3.41 -10.22
CA ASP A 482 5.45 1.98 -10.05
C ASP A 482 6.82 1.28 -9.82
N THR A 483 6.79 0.10 -9.23
CA THR A 483 7.91 -0.71 -8.72
C THR A 483 8.70 -1.43 -9.85
N PHE A 484 10.06 -1.56 -9.95
CA PHE A 484 10.74 -2.61 -10.80
C PHE A 484 11.72 -3.52 -10.00
N ASP A 485 11.75 -4.86 -10.17
CA ASP A 485 12.68 -5.76 -9.43
C ASP A 485 13.98 -5.97 -10.20
N VAL A 486 15.07 -6.35 -9.52
CA VAL A 486 16.29 -6.79 -10.21
C VAL A 486 16.26 -8.29 -10.48
N ILE A 487 16.55 -8.67 -11.72
CA ILE A 487 16.88 -10.04 -12.10
C ILE A 487 18.40 -10.12 -12.30
N LEU A 488 19.06 -10.94 -11.49
CA LEU A 488 20.44 -11.37 -11.72
C LEU A 488 20.45 -12.35 -12.90
N VAL A 489 21.23 -12.05 -13.95
CA VAL A 489 21.20 -12.77 -15.24
C VAL A 489 22.42 -13.69 -15.40
N ASN A 490 23.61 -13.24 -14.95
CA ASN A 490 24.88 -13.97 -15.05
C ASN A 490 25.92 -13.35 -14.10
N PRO A 491 26.70 -14.12 -13.32
CA PRO A 491 26.48 -15.52 -12.99
C PRO A 491 25.11 -15.73 -12.33
N LYS A 492 24.54 -16.92 -12.49
CA LYS A 492 23.31 -17.33 -11.79
C LYS A 492 23.66 -18.00 -10.48
N ASP A 493 22.66 -18.07 -9.61
CA ASP A 493 22.73 -18.85 -8.39
C ASP A 493 23.04 -20.33 -8.70
N GLY A 494 24.04 -20.87 -8.02
CA GLY A 494 24.56 -22.22 -8.22
C GLY A 494 25.44 -22.41 -9.48
N ASP A 495 25.78 -21.37 -10.24
CA ASP A 495 26.67 -21.51 -11.40
C ASP A 495 28.07 -21.99 -10.97
N THR A 496 28.64 -22.95 -11.71
CA THR A 496 29.97 -23.52 -11.45
C THR A 496 30.88 -23.43 -12.66
N ASN A 497 32.19 -23.46 -12.43
CA ASN A 497 33.22 -23.25 -13.45
C ASN A 497 33.09 -21.90 -14.19
N VAL A 498 32.68 -20.85 -13.46
CA VAL A 498 32.55 -19.48 -13.99
C VAL A 498 33.93 -18.89 -14.30
N SER A 499 34.03 -18.08 -15.35
CA SER A 499 35.25 -17.32 -15.66
C SER A 499 35.76 -16.55 -14.43
N ARG A 500 37.07 -16.60 -14.16
CA ARG A 500 37.70 -15.80 -13.09
C ARG A 500 37.79 -14.30 -13.42
N ASN A 501 37.50 -13.93 -14.66
CA ASN A 501 37.06 -12.59 -15.06
C ASN A 501 35.58 -12.69 -15.45
N PRO A 502 34.64 -12.75 -14.49
CA PRO A 502 33.21 -12.81 -14.80
C PRO A 502 32.72 -11.51 -15.46
N VAL A 503 31.65 -11.61 -16.24
CA VAL A 503 30.85 -10.45 -16.66
C VAL A 503 29.53 -10.55 -15.91
N PHE A 504 29.40 -9.73 -14.87
CA PHE A 504 28.16 -9.57 -14.13
C PHE A 504 27.10 -8.94 -15.02
N LYS A 505 25.88 -9.46 -15.00
CA LYS A 505 24.76 -9.00 -15.81
C LYS A 505 23.48 -9.02 -14.99
N TRP A 506 22.77 -7.91 -14.99
CA TRP A 506 21.51 -7.74 -14.29
C TRP A 506 20.57 -6.88 -15.14
N ARG A 507 19.28 -6.91 -14.83
CA ARG A 507 18.27 -6.10 -15.52
C ARG A 507 17.07 -5.85 -14.62
N PRO A 508 16.25 -4.81 -14.89
CA PRO A 508 14.92 -4.75 -14.29
C PRO A 508 14.04 -5.89 -14.82
N ASN A 509 13.09 -6.37 -14.01
CA ASN A 509 11.99 -7.20 -14.49
C ASN A 509 10.89 -6.38 -15.21
N LYS A 510 10.97 -5.04 -15.14
CA LYS A 510 9.90 -4.09 -15.45
C LYS A 510 10.43 -2.82 -16.10
N SER A 511 9.99 -2.56 -17.34
CA SER A 511 9.87 -1.19 -17.85
C SER A 511 8.90 -0.40 -16.97
N LEU A 512 9.28 0.82 -16.64
CA LEU A 512 8.53 1.79 -15.85
C LEU A 512 8.37 3.07 -16.64
N GLU A 513 7.22 3.71 -16.46
CA GLU A 513 6.82 4.88 -17.23
C GLU A 513 6.19 5.89 -16.27
N SER A 514 6.47 7.18 -16.49
CA SER A 514 5.75 8.32 -15.92
C SER A 514 5.44 9.29 -17.05
N PRO A 515 4.27 9.99 -17.03
CA PRO A 515 4.00 11.07 -17.97
C PRO A 515 4.90 12.31 -17.72
N GLU A 516 5.67 12.34 -16.63
CA GLU A 516 6.51 13.47 -16.20
C GLU A 516 7.91 13.47 -16.85
N GLY A 517 8.39 12.32 -17.35
CA GLY A 517 9.68 12.24 -18.03
C GLY A 517 10.31 10.85 -18.08
N THR A 518 11.57 10.80 -18.52
CA THR A 518 12.36 9.58 -18.69
C THR A 518 12.73 8.95 -17.34
N VAL A 519 12.42 7.66 -17.15
CA VAL A 519 12.75 6.93 -15.93
C VAL A 519 14.20 6.44 -15.97
N THR A 520 15.08 7.08 -15.20
CA THR A 520 16.51 6.72 -15.11
C THR A 520 16.74 5.66 -14.04
N TYR A 521 17.07 4.43 -14.46
CA TYR A 521 17.54 3.31 -13.63
C TYR A 521 19.00 3.50 -13.18
N ARG A 522 19.34 3.01 -11.98
CA ARG A 522 20.63 3.17 -11.28
C ARG A 522 20.97 1.94 -10.44
N TYR A 523 22.23 1.53 -10.34
CA TYR A 523 22.64 0.31 -9.63
C TYR A 523 24.05 0.39 -9.04
N ALA A 524 24.29 -0.24 -7.88
CA ALA A 524 25.61 -0.57 -7.34
C ALA A 524 25.67 -2.08 -7.07
N ILE A 525 26.73 -2.74 -7.57
CA ILE A 525 26.89 -4.20 -7.54
C ILE A 525 28.00 -4.59 -6.58
N TRP A 526 27.81 -5.67 -5.83
CA TRP A 526 28.76 -6.13 -4.81
C TRP A 526 28.97 -7.64 -4.89
N LEU A 527 30.20 -8.06 -4.61
CA LEU A 527 30.62 -9.46 -4.47
C LEU A 527 31.05 -9.66 -3.01
N TYR A 528 30.69 -10.80 -2.45
CA TYR A 528 30.87 -11.14 -1.05
C TYR A 528 31.69 -12.43 -0.89
N ASN A 529 32.67 -12.40 0.02
CA ASN A 529 33.68 -13.46 0.23
C ASN A 529 33.40 -14.28 1.51
N LEU A 530 32.13 -14.35 1.95
CA LEU A 530 31.71 -14.78 3.29
C LEU A 530 32.14 -16.22 3.66
N VAL A 531 32.39 -17.06 2.66
CA VAL A 531 32.89 -18.44 2.83
C VAL A 531 34.29 -18.48 3.49
N GLN A 532 35.09 -17.41 3.41
CA GLN A 532 36.46 -17.38 3.92
C GLN A 532 36.84 -16.10 4.69
N SER A 533 36.11 -15.01 4.54
CA SER A 533 36.43 -13.70 5.13
C SER A 533 35.25 -12.74 5.06
N ASN A 534 35.23 -11.69 5.88
CA ASN A 534 34.22 -10.62 5.77
C ASN A 534 34.51 -9.63 4.61
N GLU A 535 35.36 -9.98 3.63
CA GLU A 535 35.78 -9.06 2.57
C GLU A 535 34.73 -8.90 1.47
N HIS A 536 34.46 -7.65 1.09
CA HIS A 536 33.53 -7.30 0.03
C HIS A 536 34.30 -6.69 -1.15
N ILE A 537 33.89 -6.97 -2.39
CA ILE A 537 34.56 -6.52 -3.62
C ILE A 537 33.53 -5.83 -4.52
N PHE A 538 33.80 -4.61 -4.96
CA PHE A 538 32.85 -3.81 -5.75
C PHE A 538 33.57 -2.87 -6.76
N PRO A 539 32.90 -2.46 -7.85
CA PRO A 539 33.44 -1.46 -8.76
C PRO A 539 33.26 -0.06 -8.16
N ALA A 540 34.29 0.78 -8.27
CA ALA A 540 34.33 2.13 -7.71
C ALA A 540 34.83 3.15 -8.74
N ASP A 541 34.44 4.41 -8.52
CA ASP A 541 35.01 5.57 -9.19
C ASP A 541 36.47 5.79 -8.74
N PRO A 542 37.44 5.97 -9.67
CA PRO A 542 38.86 5.98 -9.32
C PRO A 542 39.35 7.25 -8.61
N ASP A 543 38.63 8.37 -8.75
CA ASP A 543 39.02 9.66 -8.16
C ASP A 543 38.41 9.86 -6.76
N THR A 544 37.20 9.36 -6.51
CA THR A 544 36.46 9.49 -5.25
C THR A 544 36.45 8.23 -4.38
N TRP A 545 36.70 7.06 -4.98
CA TRP A 545 36.65 5.74 -4.35
C TRP A 545 35.26 5.35 -3.81
N TYR A 546 34.20 6.07 -4.20
CA TYR A 546 32.83 5.67 -3.93
C TYR A 546 32.35 4.57 -4.90
N PRO A 547 31.38 3.72 -4.50
CA PRO A 547 30.82 2.68 -5.38
C PRO A 547 30.30 3.27 -6.70
N PHE A 548 30.64 2.61 -7.80
CA PHE A 548 30.32 3.08 -9.14
C PHE A 548 28.84 2.85 -9.46
N ILE A 549 28.08 3.93 -9.60
CA ILE A 549 26.64 3.87 -9.88
C ILE A 549 26.40 3.74 -11.38
N PHE A 550 26.21 2.51 -11.85
CA PHE A 550 25.75 2.21 -13.21
C PHE A 550 24.36 2.82 -13.41
N ALA A 551 24.07 3.38 -14.60
CA ALA A 551 22.76 3.97 -14.89
C ALA A 551 22.29 3.65 -16.33
N SER A 552 20.97 3.70 -16.54
CA SER A 552 20.35 3.58 -17.87
C SER A 552 18.98 4.25 -17.89
N GLU A 553 18.60 4.83 -19.02
CA GLU A 553 17.25 5.38 -19.27
C GLU A 553 16.27 4.34 -19.87
N GLU A 554 16.77 3.14 -20.16
CA GLU A 554 16.03 2.04 -20.79
C GLU A 554 16.11 0.78 -19.91
N PRO A 555 15.08 -0.09 -19.89
CA PRO A 555 15.00 -1.30 -19.06
C PRO A 555 15.84 -2.47 -19.61
N ILE A 556 17.08 -2.20 -20.01
CA ILE A 556 18.00 -3.13 -20.69
C ILE A 556 18.73 -4.06 -19.70
N THR A 557 19.44 -5.04 -20.27
CA THR A 557 20.44 -5.81 -19.50
C THR A 557 21.73 -5.02 -19.39
N MET A 558 22.03 -4.56 -18.18
CA MET A 558 23.28 -3.92 -17.81
C MET A 558 24.38 -4.97 -17.62
N SER A 559 25.64 -4.53 -17.64
CA SER A 559 26.76 -5.42 -17.33
C SER A 559 27.99 -4.70 -16.80
N ALA A 560 28.72 -5.39 -15.91
CA ALA A 560 30.05 -5.00 -15.44
C ALA A 560 31.03 -6.16 -15.66
N THR A 561 32.16 -5.88 -16.30
CA THR A 561 33.25 -6.84 -16.45
C THR A 561 34.18 -6.77 -15.24
N PHE A 562 34.56 -7.92 -14.68
CA PHE A 562 35.59 -7.99 -13.66
C PHE A 562 36.99 -7.91 -14.28
N THR A 563 37.61 -6.74 -14.14
CA THR A 563 38.93 -6.39 -14.70
C THR A 563 40.07 -6.54 -13.67
N GLY A 564 39.76 -6.94 -12.44
CA GLY A 564 40.74 -7.07 -11.37
C GLY A 564 41.45 -5.75 -11.09
N ASN A 565 42.78 -5.78 -11.08
CA ASN A 565 43.66 -4.63 -10.85
C ASN A 565 43.76 -3.62 -12.01
N ALA A 566 42.98 -3.80 -13.09
CA ALA A 566 42.93 -2.86 -14.23
C ALA A 566 41.63 -2.04 -14.24
N THR A 567 41.75 -0.76 -14.62
CA THR A 567 40.60 0.12 -14.91
C THR A 567 39.81 -0.41 -16.12
N GLU A 568 38.48 -0.41 -16.04
CA GLU A 568 37.64 -0.80 -17.17
C GLU A 568 37.65 0.30 -18.25
N THR A 569 37.79 -0.12 -19.51
CA THR A 569 38.09 0.75 -20.67
C THR A 569 36.91 1.55 -21.24
N THR A 570 35.69 1.28 -20.81
CA THR A 570 34.44 1.82 -21.41
C THR A 570 33.76 2.81 -20.47
N LEU A 571 33.72 2.49 -19.17
CA LEU A 571 33.06 3.24 -18.10
C LEU A 571 34.04 3.80 -17.06
N GLY A 572 35.31 3.38 -17.07
CA GLY A 572 36.38 3.99 -16.28
C GLY A 572 36.48 3.54 -14.81
N TYR A 573 35.66 2.60 -14.36
CA TYR A 573 35.69 2.13 -12.97
C TYR A 573 36.88 1.21 -12.68
N ILE A 574 37.27 1.14 -11.40
CA ILE A 574 38.26 0.20 -10.84
C ILE A 574 37.58 -0.77 -9.87
N TRP A 575 38.23 -1.87 -9.49
CA TRP A 575 37.71 -2.76 -8.44
C TRP A 575 38.41 -2.50 -7.12
N LEU A 576 37.62 -2.25 -6.07
CA LEU A 576 38.10 -2.08 -4.70
C LEU A 576 37.67 -3.27 -3.83
N VAL A 577 38.43 -3.51 -2.76
CA VAL A 577 38.07 -4.39 -1.65
C VAL A 577 37.80 -3.51 -0.43
N LEU A 578 36.68 -3.76 0.25
CA LEU A 578 36.41 -3.28 1.60
C LEU A 578 36.58 -4.45 2.57
N ASN A 579 37.35 -4.23 3.64
CA ASN A 579 37.35 -5.11 4.79
C ASN A 579 36.63 -4.40 5.96
N PRO A 580 35.39 -4.79 6.32
CA PRO A 580 34.57 -4.10 7.31
C PRO A 580 35.09 -4.30 8.75
N ASP A 581 35.69 -5.46 9.05
CA ASP A 581 36.25 -5.78 10.37
C ASP A 581 37.34 -4.78 10.82
N TYR A 582 37.98 -4.14 9.84
CA TYR A 582 39.06 -3.16 10.03
C TYR A 582 38.77 -1.78 9.42
N MET A 583 37.58 -1.59 8.84
CA MET A 583 37.12 -0.36 8.17
C MET A 583 38.13 0.28 7.19
N PHE A 584 38.83 -0.54 6.38
CA PHE A 584 39.72 -0.02 5.34
C PHE A 584 39.40 -0.56 3.95
N MET A 585 39.73 0.25 2.94
CA MET A 585 39.44 0.02 1.53
C MET A 585 40.71 0.15 0.69
N TYR A 586 40.87 -0.72 -0.30
CA TYR A 586 42.08 -0.80 -1.14
C TYR A 586 41.79 -1.34 -2.54
N ASN A 587 42.72 -1.14 -3.48
CA ASN A 587 42.58 -1.65 -4.85
C ASN A 587 42.68 -3.18 -4.88
N TYR A 588 41.82 -3.86 -5.65
CA TYR A 588 41.94 -5.29 -5.87
C TYR A 588 43.28 -5.61 -6.54
N PHE A 589 44.10 -6.47 -5.93
CA PHE A 589 45.52 -6.61 -6.33
C PHE A 589 45.77 -7.54 -7.53
N PHE A 590 44.87 -8.47 -7.82
CA PHE A 590 45.08 -9.53 -8.83
C PHE A 590 44.37 -9.21 -10.16
N ASP A 591 44.80 -9.85 -11.25
CA ASP A 591 44.21 -9.72 -12.59
C ASP A 591 42.86 -10.46 -12.73
N LYS A 592 42.60 -11.42 -11.84
CA LYS A 592 41.37 -12.22 -11.80
C LYS A 592 40.95 -12.56 -10.37
N LEU A 593 39.72 -13.00 -10.19
CA LEU A 593 39.25 -13.69 -8.98
C LEU A 593 40.07 -14.97 -8.70
N GLU A 594 39.97 -15.53 -7.50
CA GLU A 594 40.68 -16.76 -7.13
C GLU A 594 40.06 -18.00 -7.83
N PRO A 595 40.84 -19.08 -8.09
CA PRO A 595 40.35 -20.26 -8.79
C PRO A 595 39.64 -21.26 -7.86
N ASN A 596 38.57 -21.90 -8.35
CA ASN A 596 37.75 -22.88 -7.61
C ASN A 596 37.16 -22.33 -6.30
N LYS A 597 36.81 -21.04 -6.29
CA LYS A 597 36.28 -20.34 -5.11
C LYS A 597 34.85 -19.89 -5.33
N THR A 598 34.01 -20.10 -4.33
CA THR A 598 32.65 -19.58 -4.29
C THR A 598 32.68 -18.12 -3.84
N TYR A 599 31.98 -17.27 -4.59
CA TYR A 599 31.63 -15.90 -4.23
C TYR A 599 30.13 -15.75 -4.36
N GLU A 600 29.53 -15.04 -3.43
CA GLU A 600 28.16 -14.55 -3.54
C GLU A 600 28.21 -13.19 -4.27
N TRP A 601 27.21 -12.85 -5.08
CA TRP A 601 27.08 -11.50 -5.65
C TRP A 601 25.64 -11.03 -5.70
N GLY A 602 25.45 -9.72 -5.59
CA GLY A 602 24.14 -9.09 -5.56
C GLY A 602 24.18 -7.60 -5.90
N MET A 603 23.06 -6.93 -5.68
CA MET A 603 22.96 -5.48 -5.68
C MET A 603 22.91 -4.99 -4.23
N ASP A 604 23.67 -3.97 -3.88
CA ASP A 604 23.49 -3.24 -2.61
C ASP A 604 22.64 -1.98 -2.80
N LEU A 605 22.57 -1.50 -4.05
CA LEU A 605 21.67 -0.43 -4.46
C LEU A 605 21.11 -0.77 -5.84
N ALA A 606 19.80 -0.63 -6.00
CA ALA A 606 19.16 -0.75 -7.30
C ALA A 606 17.93 0.15 -7.35
N TYR A 607 17.92 1.22 -8.16
CA TYR A 607 16.84 2.19 -8.21
C TYR A 607 16.42 2.69 -9.60
N ALA A 608 15.30 3.44 -9.70
CA ALA A 608 15.02 4.25 -10.90
C ALA A 608 14.10 5.44 -10.62
N ARG A 609 14.52 6.64 -11.02
CA ARG A 609 13.84 7.92 -10.76
C ARG A 609 13.31 8.60 -12.02
N VAL A 610 12.26 9.41 -11.87
CA VAL A 610 11.88 10.50 -12.78
C VAL A 610 11.85 11.80 -11.99
N TRP A 611 12.12 12.90 -12.67
CA TRP A 611 12.14 14.25 -12.10
C TRP A 611 11.29 15.15 -13.01
N ASP A 612 10.39 15.94 -12.43
CA ASP A 612 9.55 16.91 -13.15
C ASP A 612 10.12 18.31 -12.91
N ASP A 613 10.82 18.86 -13.91
CA ASP A 613 11.37 20.23 -13.87
C ASP A 613 10.28 21.31 -13.83
N SER A 614 9.03 20.99 -14.19
CA SER A 614 7.94 21.96 -14.25
C SER A 614 7.27 22.17 -12.89
N ASP A 615 7.06 21.10 -12.13
CA ASP A 615 6.52 21.17 -10.76
C ASP A 615 7.59 21.17 -9.67
N ASN A 616 8.84 20.81 -10.02
CA ASN A 616 9.97 20.59 -9.12
C ASN A 616 9.64 19.46 -8.13
N SER A 617 9.38 18.27 -8.68
CA SER A 617 9.02 17.06 -7.95
C SER A 617 9.81 15.83 -8.42
N LEU A 618 9.86 14.80 -7.57
CA LEU A 618 10.66 13.59 -7.76
C LEU A 618 9.83 12.34 -7.44
N ALA A 619 9.81 11.38 -8.37
CA ALA A 619 9.17 10.09 -8.16
C ALA A 619 10.10 8.91 -8.48
N VAL A 620 10.08 7.89 -7.62
CA VAL A 620 10.95 6.69 -7.61
C VAL A 620 10.12 5.52 -6.98
N SER A 621 10.64 4.35 -6.61
CA SER A 621 10.07 3.30 -5.67
C SER A 621 11.23 2.45 -5.08
N ILE A 622 11.26 1.63 -3.98
CA ILE A 622 12.48 0.99 -3.31
C ILE A 622 12.68 -0.55 -3.51
N ALA A 623 13.95 -1.05 -3.61
CA ALA A 623 14.40 -2.45 -3.79
C ALA A 623 15.40 -2.94 -2.76
N VAL A 624 16.58 -2.34 -2.84
CA VAL A 624 17.73 -2.67 -2.05
C VAL A 624 18.40 -1.34 -1.88
N ASP A 625 18.61 -1.01 -0.63
CA ASP A 625 19.49 0.06 -0.22
C ASP A 625 20.18 -0.38 1.05
N TYR A 626 21.30 -1.07 0.85
CA TYR A 626 22.14 -1.56 1.91
C TYR A 626 23.08 -0.44 2.41
N GLY A 627 22.49 0.71 2.79
CA GLY A 627 23.16 1.78 3.51
C GLY A 627 23.67 2.97 2.68
N TYR A 628 23.16 3.21 1.47
CA TYR A 628 23.45 4.41 0.67
C TYR A 628 22.66 5.64 1.16
N GLY A 629 21.74 5.47 2.14
CA GLY A 629 20.91 6.55 2.69
C GLY A 629 19.79 6.98 1.73
N VAL A 630 19.52 6.09 0.77
CA VAL A 630 18.54 6.21 -0.31
C VAL A 630 17.14 5.89 0.24
N ASP A 631 17.06 4.84 1.02
CA ASP A 631 15.90 4.41 1.78
C ASP A 631 16.05 4.98 3.20
N PRO A 632 15.08 5.77 3.69
CA PRO A 632 15.19 6.37 5.03
C PRO A 632 15.17 5.32 6.16
N PHE A 633 14.82 4.06 5.87
CA PHE A 633 14.80 2.95 6.81
C PHE A 633 15.84 1.87 6.51
N GLY A 634 16.56 1.96 5.37
CA GLY A 634 17.49 0.93 4.90
C GLY A 634 16.79 -0.37 4.47
N ASN A 635 17.11 -0.88 3.28
CA ASN A 635 16.50 -2.08 2.74
C ASN A 635 17.57 -3.18 2.58
N PRO A 636 17.50 -4.29 3.35
CA PRO A 636 18.56 -5.27 3.40
C PRO A 636 18.75 -5.94 2.04
N ALA A 637 20.02 -6.17 1.67
CA ALA A 637 20.33 -6.92 0.46
C ALA A 637 19.70 -8.32 0.53
N SER A 638 18.71 -8.53 -0.34
CA SER A 638 17.84 -9.72 -0.41
C SER A 638 17.96 -10.46 -1.75
N LEU A 639 18.77 -9.93 -2.66
CA LEU A 639 18.94 -10.37 -4.04
C LEU A 639 20.40 -10.77 -4.29
N PHE A 640 20.72 -12.00 -3.91
CA PHE A 640 22.02 -12.63 -4.07
C PHE A 640 21.99 -13.81 -5.05
N ALA A 641 23.17 -14.21 -5.52
CA ALA A 641 23.41 -15.44 -6.27
C ALA A 641 24.81 -15.99 -5.95
N ASP A 642 24.88 -17.25 -5.54
CA ASP A 642 26.14 -17.96 -5.30
C ASP A 642 26.76 -18.43 -6.63
N PHE A 643 28.06 -18.24 -6.84
CA PHE A 643 28.76 -18.85 -7.99
C PHE A 643 30.18 -19.30 -7.66
N THR A 644 30.62 -20.39 -8.28
CA THR A 644 31.98 -20.94 -8.09
C THR A 644 32.82 -20.76 -9.34
N THR A 645 33.97 -20.10 -9.19
CA THR A 645 34.93 -19.89 -10.28
C THR A 645 35.55 -21.20 -10.79
N GLY A 646 35.96 -21.22 -12.05
CA GLY A 646 36.75 -22.30 -12.65
C GLY A 646 38.21 -22.31 -12.20
N SER A 647 38.99 -23.24 -12.75
CA SER A 647 40.40 -23.43 -12.39
C SER A 647 41.39 -22.52 -13.11
N GLU A 648 40.99 -21.78 -14.16
CA GLU A 648 41.87 -21.04 -15.09
C GLU A 648 41.60 -19.53 -15.20
#